data_AF-A0A193GB02-F1
#
_entry.id   AF-A0A193GB02-F1
#
_cell.length_a   1.000
_cell.length_b   1.000
_cell.length_c   1.000
_cell.angle_alpha   90.00
_cell.angle_beta   90.00
_cell.angle_gamma   90.00
#
_symmetry.space_group_name_H-M   'P 1'
#
loop_
_entity.id
_entity.type
_entity.pdbx_description
1 polymer ?
#
loop_
_entity_poly.entity_id
_entity_poly.type
_entity_poly.pdbx_seq_one_letter_code
_entity_poly.pdbx_strand_id
1 'polypeptide(L)'
;MPGKSAIPIDDVDALEQFLAEQDASEANAAANNPAPRRDEDGGMSDDELGALIQGELNDAVSFTDMEIGPERAEATKRYRGDAYGDEEDGRSKVVSSDVRDVVLGQLPDLMRIFFGAENVVEYEPSGAVNMQAAMRQTALAEQATAYANYVFERDNDGFEILHSVFKDALIRKVGFAKFWWDDSVEVKTETYTGVDDIGMQVLQDDDEVEDIETLAEYPDETAAQIPLAPDMPMPPPALLRDLRIKRRVARGRVKIEALPPEEFIIDRRARSAHHCALVGHRSMKTVSDLVAMGYDEDEVRTFVTSPELDNNIEYIERQPFSRAVGSFDALNPATQRVLYVEAYVRVDYDGDGIAELRKVCTMGSGYKVVHHEAADHVPFADFQCDPEPHTFFGLSLADVTMDLQRTKTVIWRNSLDSLAQSIHPRMGIVEGQVNVDDVLNNENGAVIRMRAPGMVQPLATPFVGQAAFPMLEYLDDVREMRTGVSRAQLGLDPDSLQSTNKLAVQQSISGSQGKVELQARILANGMRKLFKGILHLVVQNQDRPRTVRIRGQWVTMDPRAWNADLDVKVNIALGTGTVDSKLQALGQIVAKQEQILQTLGLANPIVSLSQYANALRAMTELSGFRDSSRFFSAVPDGYQPPAQQQPPPDPTLMLAQGQIRVAQERLELDKAKAVAQEQREQQKNAMDAMLRLKELELKYAGQERDAALDAAIRLQMAEMDQQGQSHRATLGHIAKAASAVAQPQVSAQQPDFQGM
;
A
#
# COMPACT_ATOMS: atom_id res chain seq x y z
N MET A 1 -27.44 -36.15 26.03
CA MET A 1 -27.93 -37.03 27.11
C MET A 1 -29.04 -36.31 27.89
N PRO A 2 -30.12 -36.98 28.30
CA PRO A 2 -31.17 -36.36 29.11
C PRO A 2 -30.73 -36.22 30.57
N GLY A 3 -31.33 -35.26 31.28
CA GLY A 3 -30.82 -34.65 32.52
C GLY A 3 -30.58 -35.56 33.72
N LYS A 4 -29.54 -35.21 34.49
CA LYS A 4 -29.34 -35.66 35.87
C LYS A 4 -29.55 -34.46 36.81
N SER A 5 -30.44 -34.66 37.77
CA SER A 5 -30.78 -33.73 38.85
C SER A 5 -29.56 -33.38 39.71
N ALA A 6 -29.43 -32.11 40.10
CA ALA A 6 -28.38 -31.62 40.98
C ALA A 6 -28.40 -32.35 42.34
N ILE A 7 -27.27 -32.93 42.74
CA ILE A 7 -27.04 -33.55 44.05
C ILE A 7 -26.79 -32.42 45.07
N PRO A 8 -27.45 -32.39 46.24
CA PRO A 8 -27.19 -31.40 47.28
C PRO A 8 -25.76 -31.51 47.83
N ILE A 9 -25.10 -30.37 48.04
CA ILE A 9 -23.66 -30.24 48.38
C ILE A 9 -23.27 -30.83 49.75
N ASP A 10 -24.23 -31.18 50.61
CA ASP A 10 -23.97 -31.59 52.00
C ASP A 10 -23.84 -33.12 52.21
N ASP A 11 -24.01 -33.93 51.16
CA ASP A 11 -23.90 -35.40 51.25
C ASP A 11 -22.55 -35.88 50.68
N VAL A 12 -21.54 -35.93 51.57
CA VAL A 12 -20.15 -36.24 51.21
C VAL A 12 -20.01 -37.67 50.66
N ASP A 13 -20.80 -38.62 51.17
CA ASP A 13 -20.79 -40.01 50.71
C ASP A 13 -21.37 -40.13 49.28
N ALA A 14 -22.38 -39.32 48.95
CA ALA A 14 -22.95 -39.26 47.60
C ALA A 14 -22.00 -38.59 46.59
N LEU A 15 -21.21 -37.60 47.03
CA LEU A 15 -20.16 -36.97 46.23
C LEU A 15 -19.00 -37.94 45.97
N GLU A 16 -18.56 -38.70 46.99
CA GLU A 16 -17.53 -39.73 46.81
C GLU A 16 -17.98 -40.86 45.88
N GLN A 17 -19.24 -41.30 45.97
CA GLN A 17 -19.79 -42.27 45.02
C GLN A 17 -19.88 -41.72 43.60
N PHE A 18 -20.27 -40.45 43.44
CA PHE A 18 -20.33 -39.81 42.12
C PHE A 18 -18.94 -39.66 41.49
N LEU A 19 -17.94 -39.28 42.29
CA LEU A 19 -16.54 -39.20 41.83
C LEU A 19 -16.00 -40.59 41.48
N ALA A 20 -16.28 -41.61 42.30
CA ALA A 20 -15.90 -42.98 41.99
C ALA A 20 -16.60 -43.53 40.73
N GLU A 21 -17.86 -43.14 40.48
CA GLU A 21 -18.57 -43.47 39.24
C GLU A 21 -18.00 -42.72 38.03
N GLN A 22 -17.57 -41.45 38.19
CA GLN A 22 -16.87 -40.72 37.13
C GLN A 22 -15.51 -41.35 36.82
N ASP A 23 -14.71 -41.67 37.84
CA ASP A 23 -13.41 -42.33 37.69
C ASP A 23 -13.57 -43.70 37.03
N ALA A 24 -14.60 -44.46 37.39
CA ALA A 24 -14.92 -45.73 36.74
C ALA A 24 -15.43 -45.55 35.30
N SER A 25 -16.12 -44.44 35.00
CA SER A 25 -16.55 -44.11 33.64
C SER A 25 -15.38 -43.65 32.77
N GLU A 26 -14.42 -42.90 33.32
CA GLU A 26 -13.19 -42.49 32.66
C GLU A 26 -12.26 -43.68 32.45
N ALA A 27 -12.15 -44.58 33.43
CA ALA A 27 -11.41 -45.83 33.28
C ALA A 27 -12.02 -46.75 32.21
N ASN A 28 -13.35 -46.82 32.11
CA ASN A 28 -14.03 -47.56 31.05
C ASN A 28 -13.94 -46.86 29.68
N ALA A 29 -13.91 -45.52 29.63
CA ALA A 29 -13.68 -44.77 28.40
C ALA A 29 -12.23 -44.93 27.92
N ALA A 30 -11.26 -44.97 28.83
CA ALA A 30 -9.86 -45.27 28.54
C ALA A 30 -9.62 -46.73 28.12
N ALA A 31 -10.45 -47.67 28.61
CA ALA A 31 -10.39 -49.08 28.22
C ALA A 31 -11.06 -49.37 26.87
N ASN A 32 -12.07 -48.60 26.47
CA ASN A 32 -12.81 -48.76 25.20
C ASN A 32 -12.28 -47.91 24.04
N ASN A 33 -11.35 -46.99 24.30
CA ASN A 33 -10.62 -46.30 23.25
C ASN A 33 -9.27 -47.00 23.12
N PRO A 34 -9.00 -47.78 22.05
CA PRO A 34 -7.68 -48.38 21.90
C PRO A 34 -6.66 -47.24 21.85
N ALA A 35 -5.75 -47.20 22.82
CA ALA A 35 -4.60 -46.34 22.73
C ALA A 35 -3.93 -46.59 21.36
N PRO A 36 -3.53 -45.53 20.63
CA PRO A 36 -2.91 -45.67 19.32
C PRO A 36 -1.77 -46.68 19.41
N ARG A 37 -1.76 -47.65 18.48
CA ARG A 37 -0.71 -48.65 18.39
C ARG A 37 0.56 -47.91 17.98
N ARG A 38 1.34 -47.49 18.96
CA ARG A 38 2.73 -47.08 18.74
C ARG A 38 3.44 -48.25 18.08
N ASP A 39 3.93 -48.04 16.87
CA ASP A 39 4.80 -48.99 16.20
C ASP A 39 6.01 -49.29 17.11
N GLU A 40 6.61 -50.47 16.98
CA GLU A 40 7.66 -50.96 17.89
C GLU A 40 8.92 -50.06 17.97
N ASP A 41 8.98 -48.99 17.17
CA ASP A 41 10.02 -47.96 17.13
C ASP A 41 9.62 -46.58 17.73
N GLY A 42 8.43 -46.43 18.33
CA GLY A 42 8.05 -45.23 19.11
C GLY A 42 7.66 -43.98 18.33
N GLY A 43 7.75 -44.00 17.00
CA GLY A 43 7.28 -42.93 16.10
C GLY A 43 5.77 -42.95 15.85
N MET A 44 5.27 -41.85 15.29
CA MET A 44 3.85 -41.68 14.89
C MET A 44 3.58 -42.41 13.58
N SER A 45 2.48 -43.16 13.49
CA SER A 45 2.09 -43.82 12.23
C SER A 45 1.53 -42.83 11.20
N ASP A 46 1.60 -43.17 9.92
CA ASP A 46 1.10 -42.29 8.83
C ASP A 46 -0.42 -42.03 8.93
N ASP A 47 -1.18 -42.99 9.46
CA ASP A 47 -2.62 -42.85 9.71
C ASP A 47 -2.90 -41.87 10.86
N GLU A 48 -2.08 -41.89 11.92
CA GLU A 48 -2.17 -40.95 13.04
C GLU A 48 -1.80 -39.52 12.59
N LEU A 49 -0.76 -39.41 11.76
CA LEU A 49 -0.35 -38.14 11.15
C LEU A 49 -1.49 -37.58 10.28
N GLY A 50 -2.11 -38.42 9.45
CA GLY A 50 -3.25 -38.03 8.62
C GLY A 50 -4.43 -37.51 9.45
N ALA A 51 -4.80 -38.20 10.53
CA ALA A 51 -5.88 -37.78 11.41
C ALA A 51 -5.59 -36.45 12.14
N LEU A 52 -4.35 -36.27 12.62
CA LEU A 52 -3.92 -35.04 13.28
C LEU A 52 -3.99 -33.85 12.32
N ILE A 53 -3.41 -34.00 11.12
CA ILE A 53 -3.36 -32.93 10.12
C ILE A 53 -4.75 -32.57 9.62
N GLN A 54 -5.62 -33.57 9.42
CA GLN A 54 -7.00 -33.32 9.05
C GLN A 54 -7.73 -32.49 10.12
N GLY A 55 -7.52 -32.78 11.41
CA GLY A 55 -8.09 -32.00 12.52
C GLY A 55 -7.61 -30.54 12.52
N GLU A 56 -6.30 -30.34 12.45
CA GLU A 56 -5.66 -29.02 12.46
C GLU A 56 -6.03 -28.19 11.21
N LEU A 57 -6.06 -28.80 10.03
CA LEU A 57 -6.46 -28.12 8.79
C LEU A 57 -7.92 -27.68 8.84
N ASN A 58 -8.83 -28.51 9.36
CA ASN A 58 -10.23 -28.15 9.50
C ASN A 58 -10.42 -26.95 10.45
N ASP A 59 -9.71 -26.90 11.58
CA ASP A 59 -9.80 -25.74 12.49
C ASP A 59 -9.21 -24.48 11.86
N ALA A 60 -8.05 -24.58 11.21
CA ALA A 60 -7.39 -23.47 10.54
C ALA A 60 -8.22 -22.89 9.39
N VAL A 61 -8.86 -23.75 8.58
CA VAL A 61 -9.79 -23.35 7.52
C VAL A 61 -11.03 -22.69 8.11
N SER A 62 -11.63 -23.30 9.15
CA SER A 62 -12.79 -22.73 9.82
C SER A 62 -12.50 -21.34 10.41
N PHE A 63 -11.34 -21.17 11.04
CA PHE A 63 -10.90 -19.88 11.58
C PHE A 63 -10.75 -18.83 10.47
N THR A 64 -10.04 -19.18 9.40
CA THR A 64 -9.78 -18.26 8.28
C THR A 64 -11.08 -17.85 7.58
N ASP A 65 -11.98 -18.80 7.31
CA ASP A 65 -13.20 -18.55 6.54
C ASP A 65 -14.36 -17.97 7.35
N MET A 66 -14.53 -18.38 8.59
CA MET A 66 -15.69 -17.96 9.39
C MET A 66 -15.41 -16.69 10.21
N GLU A 67 -14.18 -16.47 10.66
CA GLU A 67 -13.83 -15.30 11.49
C GLU A 67 -13.20 -14.19 10.67
N ILE A 68 -12.15 -14.48 9.89
CA ILE A 68 -11.36 -13.46 9.18
C ILE A 68 -11.95 -13.12 7.80
N GLY A 69 -12.44 -14.12 7.07
CA GLY A 69 -13.03 -13.97 5.74
C GLY A 69 -14.12 -12.91 5.64
N PRO A 70 -15.12 -12.85 6.55
CA PRO A 70 -16.18 -11.85 6.51
C PRO A 70 -15.65 -10.42 6.69
N GLU A 71 -14.67 -10.21 7.57
CA GLU A 71 -14.07 -8.88 7.79
C GLU A 71 -13.31 -8.39 6.54
N ARG A 72 -12.53 -9.28 5.90
CA ARG A 72 -11.82 -8.95 4.66
C ARG A 72 -12.76 -8.72 3.48
N ALA A 73 -13.86 -9.49 3.41
CA ALA A 73 -14.91 -9.30 2.42
C ALA A 73 -15.60 -7.94 2.58
N GLU A 74 -15.91 -7.53 3.83
CA GLU A 74 -16.45 -6.19 4.10
C GLU A 74 -15.47 -5.09 3.70
N ALA A 75 -14.18 -5.21 4.06
CA ALA A 75 -13.16 -4.24 3.66
C ALA A 75 -13.05 -4.11 2.13
N THR A 76 -13.15 -5.24 1.40
CA THR A 76 -13.16 -5.26 -0.07
C THR A 76 -14.38 -4.54 -0.66
N LYS A 77 -15.56 -4.69 -0.06
CA LYS A 77 -16.78 -3.96 -0.45
C LYS A 77 -16.62 -2.45 -0.23
N ARG A 78 -16.07 -2.07 0.92
CA ARG A 78 -15.89 -0.66 1.28
C ARG A 78 -14.82 0.03 0.44
N TYR A 79 -13.76 -0.69 0.07
CA TYR A 79 -12.79 -0.21 -0.91
C TYR A 79 -13.39 0.00 -2.31
N ARG A 80 -14.31 -0.87 -2.76
CA ARG A 80 -15.01 -0.68 -4.04
C ARG A 80 -16.06 0.44 -4.01
N GLY A 81 -16.53 0.80 -2.82
CA GLY A 81 -17.62 1.76 -2.64
C GLY A 81 -19.00 1.13 -2.86
N ASP A 82 -19.13 -0.17 -2.55
CA ASP A 82 -20.38 -0.89 -2.69
C ASP A 82 -21.43 -0.39 -1.67
N ALA A 83 -22.70 -0.63 -2.00
CA ALA A 83 -23.85 -0.20 -1.21
C ALA A 83 -23.88 -0.83 0.20
N TYR A 84 -24.41 -0.03 1.14
CA TYR A 84 -24.91 -0.33 2.49
C TYR A 84 -25.78 -1.59 2.60
N GLY A 85 -26.71 -1.73 1.66
CA GLY A 85 -27.92 -2.53 1.85
C GLY A 85 -28.96 -1.84 2.73
N ASP A 86 -28.65 -0.65 3.28
CA ASP A 86 -29.57 0.20 4.04
C ASP A 86 -30.15 1.35 3.19
N GLU A 87 -29.92 1.32 1.87
CA GLU A 87 -30.49 2.28 0.94
C GLU A 87 -32.01 2.09 0.78
N GLU A 88 -32.77 3.16 1.01
CA GLU A 88 -34.21 3.17 0.74
C GLU A 88 -34.51 3.56 -0.72
N ASP A 89 -35.51 2.92 -1.32
CA ASP A 89 -35.97 3.31 -2.65
C ASP A 89 -36.62 4.70 -2.63
N GLY A 90 -36.23 5.53 -3.61
CA GLY A 90 -36.64 6.93 -3.67
C GLY A 90 -35.75 7.89 -2.87
N ARG A 91 -34.70 7.40 -2.19
CA ARG A 91 -33.67 8.21 -1.54
C ARG A 91 -32.31 8.13 -2.24
N SER A 92 -31.39 8.99 -1.85
CA SER A 92 -30.01 8.99 -2.34
C SER A 92 -29.30 7.69 -1.99
N LYS A 93 -28.69 7.05 -3.00
CA LYS A 93 -27.88 5.82 -2.89
C LYS A 93 -26.37 6.08 -2.94
N VAL A 94 -25.95 7.34 -2.78
CA VAL A 94 -24.52 7.74 -2.80
C VAL A 94 -23.74 7.02 -1.69
N VAL A 95 -22.51 6.61 -1.99
CA VAL A 95 -21.53 6.05 -1.04
C VAL A 95 -20.23 6.83 -1.17
N SER A 96 -19.59 7.18 -0.05
CA SER A 96 -18.27 7.81 -0.09
C SER A 96 -17.16 6.77 -0.31
N SER A 97 -16.08 7.18 -0.96
CA SER A 97 -14.94 6.33 -1.34
C SER A 97 -13.71 6.53 -0.44
N ASP A 98 -13.89 6.97 0.81
CA ASP A 98 -12.76 7.39 1.66
C ASP A 98 -11.71 6.30 1.88
N VAL A 99 -12.12 5.04 2.08
CA VAL A 99 -11.18 3.90 2.20
C VAL A 99 -10.32 3.77 0.94
N ARG A 100 -10.94 3.88 -0.24
CA ARG A 100 -10.25 3.79 -1.53
C ARG A 100 -9.25 4.93 -1.71
N ASP A 101 -9.66 6.14 -1.38
CA ASP A 101 -8.87 7.34 -1.59
C ASP A 101 -7.64 7.37 -0.68
N VAL A 102 -7.77 6.92 0.57
CA VAL A 102 -6.64 6.80 1.50
C VAL A 102 -5.67 5.71 1.03
N VAL A 103 -6.16 4.51 0.66
CA VAL A 103 -5.30 3.41 0.19
C VAL A 103 -4.54 3.79 -1.08
N LEU A 104 -5.21 4.43 -2.05
CA LEU A 104 -4.58 4.89 -3.29
C LEU A 104 -3.65 6.09 -3.08
N GLY A 105 -3.89 6.89 -2.04
CA GLY A 105 -2.99 7.97 -1.63
C GLY A 105 -1.69 7.46 -1.03
N GLN A 106 -1.76 6.42 -0.18
CA GLN A 106 -0.60 5.91 0.55
C GLN A 106 0.25 4.90 -0.22
N LEU A 107 -0.37 4.07 -1.08
CA LEU A 107 0.33 3.02 -1.81
C LEU A 107 1.52 3.56 -2.65
N PRO A 108 1.41 4.66 -3.41
CA PRO A 108 2.54 5.23 -4.15
C PRO A 108 3.72 5.63 -3.26
N ASP A 109 3.45 6.15 -2.05
CA ASP A 109 4.49 6.56 -1.12
C ASP A 109 5.24 5.33 -0.57
N LEU A 110 4.52 4.27 -0.20
CA LEU A 110 5.13 2.99 0.19
C LEU A 110 5.97 2.42 -0.97
N MET A 111 5.43 2.36 -2.19
CA MET A 111 6.18 1.88 -3.35
C MET A 111 7.46 2.71 -3.61
N ARG A 112 7.38 4.03 -3.48
CA ARG A 112 8.55 4.91 -3.65
C ARG A 112 9.61 4.70 -2.55
N ILE A 113 9.19 4.36 -1.33
CA ILE A 113 10.09 4.02 -0.23
C ILE A 113 10.82 2.69 -0.49
N PHE A 114 10.13 1.67 -0.99
CA PHE A 114 10.67 0.32 -1.24
C PHE A 114 11.35 0.13 -2.62
N PHE A 115 11.16 1.03 -3.58
CA PHE A 115 11.84 0.98 -4.89
C PHE A 115 12.68 2.23 -5.20
N GLY A 116 12.75 3.17 -4.26
CA GLY A 116 13.51 4.41 -4.42
C GLY A 116 15.00 4.29 -4.04
N ALA A 117 15.36 3.34 -3.18
CA ALA A 117 16.76 3.08 -2.83
C ALA A 117 17.37 2.02 -3.76
N GLU A 118 18.67 2.12 -4.02
CA GLU A 118 19.38 1.17 -4.91
C GLU A 118 19.39 -0.25 -4.33
N ASN A 119 19.55 -0.38 -3.00
CA ASN A 119 19.43 -1.63 -2.26
C ASN A 119 18.50 -1.41 -1.06
N VAL A 120 17.26 -1.91 -1.12
CA VAL A 120 16.36 -1.85 0.05
C VAL A 120 16.71 -2.90 1.09
N VAL A 121 17.24 -4.03 0.65
CA VAL A 121 17.66 -5.12 1.52
C VAL A 121 19.13 -5.43 1.24
N GLU A 122 19.91 -5.55 2.31
CA GLU A 122 21.33 -5.90 2.28
C GLU A 122 21.59 -7.06 3.24
N TYR A 123 22.41 -8.02 2.82
CA TYR A 123 22.91 -9.05 3.72
C TYR A 123 24.11 -8.51 4.50
N GLU A 124 24.15 -8.76 5.80
CA GLU A 124 25.28 -8.46 6.67
C GLU A 124 25.86 -9.77 7.24
N PRO A 125 27.20 -9.86 7.39
CA PRO A 125 27.82 -11.03 7.98
C PRO A 125 27.48 -11.16 9.47
N SER A 126 26.99 -12.33 9.87
CA SER A 126 26.69 -12.67 11.27
C SER A 126 27.95 -13.23 11.96
N GLY A 127 28.42 -12.56 13.02
CA GLY A 127 29.44 -13.07 13.94
C GLY A 127 30.85 -13.28 13.36
N ALA A 128 31.62 -12.21 13.12
CA ALA A 128 33.02 -12.34 12.74
C ALA A 128 33.97 -12.27 13.95
N VAL A 129 34.74 -13.33 14.21
CA VAL A 129 35.80 -13.40 15.25
C VAL A 129 37.09 -12.69 14.80
N ASN A 130 37.31 -12.50 13.47
CA ASN A 130 38.54 -11.96 12.89
C ASN A 130 38.29 -10.99 11.72
N MET A 131 39.08 -9.91 11.64
CA MET A 131 38.91 -8.79 10.67
C MET A 131 39.08 -9.20 9.18
N GLN A 132 39.92 -10.21 8.89
CA GLN A 132 40.09 -10.73 7.53
C GLN A 132 38.98 -11.70 7.09
N ALA A 133 38.38 -12.43 8.03
CA ALA A 133 37.18 -13.22 7.77
C ALA A 133 35.98 -12.30 7.55
N ALA A 134 35.88 -11.21 8.32
CA ALA A 134 34.88 -10.17 8.13
C ALA A 134 34.96 -9.56 6.74
N MET A 135 36.15 -9.19 6.24
CA MET A 135 36.30 -8.64 4.88
C MET A 135 35.86 -9.61 3.78
N ARG A 136 36.19 -10.90 3.89
CA ARG A 136 35.73 -11.89 2.91
C ARG A 136 34.23 -12.11 2.96
N GLN A 137 33.67 -12.24 4.16
CA GLN A 137 32.23 -12.41 4.33
C GLN A 137 31.45 -11.16 3.90
N THR A 138 32.00 -9.96 4.09
CA THR A 138 31.40 -8.71 3.60
C THR A 138 31.34 -8.71 2.07
N ALA A 139 32.43 -9.09 1.40
CA ALA A 139 32.44 -9.18 -0.07
C ALA A 139 31.45 -10.24 -0.60
N LEU A 140 31.30 -11.39 0.09
CA LEU A 140 30.30 -12.40 -0.25
C LEU A 140 28.87 -11.92 0.01
N ALA A 141 28.65 -11.16 1.09
CA ALA A 141 27.35 -10.59 1.42
C ALA A 141 26.93 -9.52 0.41
N GLU A 142 27.86 -8.70 -0.09
CA GLU A 142 27.61 -7.75 -1.19
C GLU A 142 27.22 -8.47 -2.50
N GLN A 143 27.91 -9.58 -2.82
CA GLN A 143 27.58 -10.41 -3.98
C GLN A 143 26.21 -11.07 -3.84
N ALA A 144 25.92 -11.65 -2.68
CA ALA A 144 24.62 -12.25 -2.36
C ALA A 144 23.49 -11.21 -2.42
N THR A 145 23.75 -9.98 -1.94
CA THR A 145 22.79 -8.87 -1.98
C THR A 145 22.44 -8.52 -3.43
N ALA A 146 23.45 -8.32 -4.26
CA ALA A 146 23.23 -7.99 -5.66
C ALA A 146 22.53 -9.12 -6.43
N TYR A 147 22.81 -10.38 -6.09
CA TYR A 147 22.15 -11.53 -6.69
C TYR A 147 20.69 -11.67 -6.24
N ALA A 148 20.39 -11.55 -4.94
CA ALA A 148 19.02 -11.64 -4.44
C ALA A 148 18.14 -10.51 -5.00
N ASN A 149 18.66 -9.28 -5.09
CA ASN A 149 17.96 -8.18 -5.75
C ASN A 149 17.71 -8.48 -7.25
N TYR A 150 18.69 -9.07 -7.95
CA TYR A 150 18.50 -9.53 -9.33
C TYR A 150 17.38 -10.59 -9.44
N VAL A 151 17.37 -11.60 -8.57
CA VAL A 151 16.34 -12.64 -8.55
C VAL A 151 14.96 -12.04 -8.27
N PHE A 152 14.90 -11.08 -7.35
CA PHE A 152 13.65 -10.43 -6.97
C PHE A 152 13.09 -9.50 -8.06
N GLU A 153 13.94 -8.74 -8.77
CA GLU A 153 13.50 -7.75 -9.78
C GLU A 153 13.46 -8.27 -11.22
N ARG A 154 14.31 -9.23 -11.58
CA ARG A 154 14.47 -9.70 -12.97
C ARG A 154 13.88 -11.09 -13.20
N ASP A 155 14.11 -12.01 -12.27
CA ASP A 155 13.54 -13.36 -12.41
C ASP A 155 12.07 -13.41 -11.99
N ASN A 156 11.70 -12.51 -11.08
CA ASN A 156 10.35 -12.27 -10.61
C ASN A 156 9.97 -10.80 -10.88
N ASP A 157 8.69 -10.52 -11.06
CA ASP A 157 8.21 -9.13 -11.14
C ASP A 157 8.02 -8.59 -9.71
N GLY A 158 9.13 -8.28 -9.04
CA GLY A 158 9.12 -7.80 -7.66
C GLY A 158 8.24 -6.57 -7.45
N PHE A 159 8.10 -5.70 -8.46
CA PHE A 159 7.24 -4.52 -8.41
C PHE A 159 5.77 -4.89 -8.38
N GLU A 160 5.31 -5.76 -9.28
CA GLU A 160 3.93 -6.21 -9.32
C GLU A 160 3.55 -7.04 -8.09
N ILE A 161 4.48 -7.89 -7.62
CA ILE A 161 4.30 -8.71 -6.41
C ILE A 161 4.12 -7.80 -5.20
N LEU A 162 5.03 -6.86 -4.94
CA LEU A 162 4.89 -5.97 -3.77
C LEU A 162 3.71 -5.02 -3.89
N HIS A 163 3.38 -4.54 -5.10
CA HIS A 163 2.17 -3.76 -5.30
C HIS A 163 0.92 -4.54 -4.86
N SER A 164 0.80 -5.81 -5.26
CA SER A 164 -0.32 -6.67 -4.90
C SER A 164 -0.34 -6.97 -3.41
N VAL A 165 0.80 -7.38 -2.84
CA VAL A 165 0.96 -7.70 -1.41
C VAL A 165 0.70 -6.49 -0.51
N PHE A 166 1.21 -5.30 -0.85
CA PHE A 166 0.95 -4.08 -0.07
C PHE A 166 -0.52 -3.66 -0.17
N LYS A 167 -1.14 -3.79 -1.34
CA LYS A 167 -2.56 -3.50 -1.49
C LYS A 167 -3.42 -4.46 -0.65
N ASP A 168 -3.04 -5.73 -0.58
CA ASP A 168 -3.67 -6.71 0.31
C ASP A 168 -3.43 -6.37 1.79
N ALA A 169 -2.23 -5.98 2.17
CA ALA A 169 -1.93 -5.57 3.54
C ALA A 169 -2.76 -4.33 3.99
N LEU A 170 -2.97 -3.37 3.08
CA LEU A 170 -3.71 -2.14 3.37
C LEU A 170 -5.23 -2.33 3.44
N ILE A 171 -5.78 -3.32 2.72
CA ILE A 171 -7.24 -3.56 2.62
C ILE A 171 -7.68 -4.79 3.43
N ARG A 172 -6.93 -5.89 3.36
CA ARG A 172 -7.30 -7.24 3.85
C ARG A 172 -6.49 -7.69 5.07
N LYS A 173 -6.03 -6.72 5.87
CA LYS A 173 -5.20 -6.87 7.09
C LYS A 173 -3.75 -7.27 6.84
N VAL A 174 -3.51 -8.32 6.04
CA VAL A 174 -2.18 -8.87 5.81
C VAL A 174 -2.01 -9.25 4.34
N GLY A 175 -0.87 -8.88 3.75
CA GLY A 175 -0.44 -9.36 2.45
C GLY A 175 0.55 -10.52 2.61
N PHE A 176 0.44 -11.53 1.76
CA PHE A 176 1.30 -12.71 1.81
C PHE A 176 2.10 -12.85 0.52
N ALA A 177 3.39 -13.15 0.65
CA ALA A 177 4.21 -13.61 -0.48
C ALA A 177 4.71 -15.02 -0.19
N LYS A 178 4.44 -15.96 -1.10
CA LYS A 178 5.01 -17.30 -1.07
C LYS A 178 6.25 -17.34 -1.96
N PHE A 179 7.32 -17.98 -1.49
CA PHE A 179 8.54 -18.17 -2.26
C PHE A 179 8.95 -19.64 -2.24
N TRP A 180 9.19 -20.23 -3.40
CA TRP A 180 9.61 -21.63 -3.49
C TRP A 180 10.57 -21.82 -4.66
N TRP A 181 11.25 -22.96 -4.65
CA TRP A 181 12.05 -23.37 -5.79
C TRP A 181 11.16 -24.06 -6.82
N ASP A 182 11.10 -23.49 -8.01
CA ASP A 182 10.27 -23.99 -9.11
C ASP A 182 11.11 -24.90 -10.01
N ASP A 183 10.93 -26.21 -9.89
CA ASP A 183 11.53 -27.23 -10.76
C ASP A 183 10.62 -27.61 -11.94
N SER A 184 9.52 -26.89 -12.15
CA SER A 184 8.57 -27.24 -13.20
C SER A 184 9.21 -27.19 -14.60
N VAL A 185 8.78 -28.14 -15.42
CA VAL A 185 9.24 -28.28 -16.79
C VAL A 185 8.26 -27.52 -17.70
N GLU A 186 8.72 -26.45 -18.32
CA GLU A 186 7.91 -25.68 -19.28
C GLU A 186 8.02 -26.34 -20.66
N VAL A 187 6.89 -26.79 -21.21
CA VAL A 187 6.82 -27.33 -22.58
C VAL A 187 6.55 -26.18 -23.55
N LYS A 188 7.55 -25.80 -24.34
CA LYS A 188 7.40 -24.80 -25.40
C LYS A 188 7.26 -25.48 -26.74
N THR A 189 6.26 -25.06 -27.50
CA THR A 189 6.12 -25.44 -28.91
C THR A 189 6.63 -24.31 -29.76
N GLU A 190 7.72 -24.54 -30.49
CA GLU A 190 8.27 -23.59 -31.45
C GLU A 190 8.06 -24.13 -32.86
N THR A 191 7.79 -23.25 -33.82
CA THR A 191 7.65 -23.63 -35.23
C THR A 191 8.75 -22.94 -36.02
N TYR A 192 9.57 -23.73 -36.68
CA TYR A 192 10.65 -23.29 -37.54
C TYR A 192 10.28 -23.56 -38.99
N THR A 193 10.52 -22.59 -39.85
CA THR A 193 10.26 -22.71 -41.30
C THR A 193 11.57 -22.67 -42.07
N GLY A 194 11.74 -23.55 -43.04
CA GLY A 194 12.92 -23.55 -43.92
C GLY A 194 14.20 -24.02 -43.23
N VAL A 195 14.12 -25.08 -42.44
CA VAL A 195 15.29 -25.70 -41.78
C VAL A 195 15.96 -26.68 -42.73
N ASP A 196 17.28 -26.56 -42.89
CA ASP A 196 18.12 -27.48 -43.67
C ASP A 196 18.48 -28.75 -42.88
N ASP A 197 18.97 -29.79 -43.56
CA ASP A 197 19.32 -31.08 -42.92
C ASP A 197 20.36 -30.91 -41.78
N ILE A 198 21.24 -29.91 -41.86
CA ILE A 198 22.23 -29.60 -40.82
C ILE A 198 21.56 -28.95 -39.60
N GLY A 199 20.64 -28.00 -39.81
CA GLY A 199 19.87 -27.40 -38.73
C GLY A 199 18.97 -28.41 -38.01
N MET A 200 18.41 -29.39 -38.73
CA MET A 200 17.65 -30.49 -38.12
C MET A 200 18.53 -31.35 -37.21
N GLN A 201 19.75 -31.68 -37.65
CA GLN A 201 20.66 -32.51 -36.85
C GLN A 201 21.09 -31.79 -35.55
N VAL A 202 21.35 -30.47 -35.62
CA VAL A 202 21.63 -29.66 -34.42
C VAL A 202 20.44 -29.63 -33.45
N LEU A 203 19.21 -29.62 -33.96
CA LEU A 203 17.99 -29.64 -33.14
C LEU A 203 17.68 -31.03 -32.57
N GLN A 204 18.13 -32.10 -33.21
CA GLN A 204 18.03 -33.48 -32.70
C GLN A 204 19.09 -33.81 -31.64
N ASP A 205 20.28 -33.21 -31.76
CA ASP A 205 21.37 -33.36 -30.79
C ASP A 205 21.18 -32.47 -29.53
N ASP A 206 20.10 -31.69 -29.46
CA ASP A 206 19.76 -30.83 -28.32
C ASP A 206 18.91 -31.61 -27.29
N ASP A 207 19.50 -31.90 -26.13
CA ASP A 207 18.88 -32.67 -25.03
C ASP A 207 17.55 -32.08 -24.53
N GLU A 208 17.25 -30.80 -24.80
CA GLU A 208 15.98 -30.16 -24.40
C GLU A 208 14.82 -30.43 -25.37
N VAL A 209 15.07 -31.04 -26.54
CA VAL A 209 14.06 -31.33 -27.57
C VAL A 209 13.55 -32.77 -27.44
N GLU A 210 12.27 -32.94 -27.09
CA GLU A 210 11.65 -34.27 -26.97
C GLU A 210 11.05 -34.77 -28.30
N ASP A 211 10.31 -33.89 -28.99
CA ASP A 211 9.57 -34.24 -30.20
C ASP A 211 9.80 -33.23 -31.32
N ILE A 212 10.11 -33.75 -32.51
CA ILE A 212 10.19 -32.98 -33.77
C ILE A 212 9.11 -33.52 -34.72
N GLU A 213 8.05 -32.73 -34.91
CA GLU A 213 7.00 -33.00 -35.88
C GLU A 213 7.34 -32.26 -37.19
N THR A 214 7.47 -32.97 -38.32
CA THR A 214 7.70 -32.34 -39.64
C THR A 214 6.35 -31.98 -40.26
N LEU A 215 6.11 -30.68 -40.53
CA LEU A 215 4.83 -30.18 -41.05
C LEU A 215 4.81 -30.14 -42.59
N ALA A 216 5.91 -29.77 -43.23
CA ALA A 216 6.03 -29.70 -44.69
C ALA A 216 7.48 -29.87 -45.14
N GLU A 217 7.68 -30.53 -46.29
CA GLU A 217 8.98 -30.64 -46.95
C GLU A 217 8.87 -29.99 -48.34
N TYR A 218 9.80 -29.10 -48.69
CA TYR A 218 9.88 -28.52 -50.02
C TYR A 218 11.33 -28.44 -50.51
N PRO A 219 11.58 -28.62 -51.82
CA PRO A 219 12.91 -28.51 -52.38
C PRO A 219 13.41 -27.06 -52.33
N ASP A 220 14.68 -26.88 -51.97
CA ASP A 220 15.35 -25.58 -52.00
C ASP A 220 15.51 -25.09 -53.45
N GLU A 221 14.69 -24.10 -53.85
CA GLU A 221 14.73 -23.51 -55.20
C GLU A 221 16.03 -22.74 -55.47
N THR A 222 16.82 -22.38 -54.46
CA THR A 222 18.08 -21.64 -54.62
C THR A 222 19.27 -22.53 -54.97
N ALA A 223 19.23 -23.81 -54.58
CA ALA A 223 20.25 -24.80 -54.95
C ALA A 223 20.18 -25.23 -56.43
N ALA A 224 19.05 -25.00 -57.11
CA ALA A 224 18.82 -25.42 -58.50
C ALA A 224 19.50 -24.53 -59.56
N GLN A 225 20.22 -23.45 -59.18
CA GLN A 225 20.77 -22.45 -60.13
C GLN A 225 22.29 -22.49 -60.32
N ILE A 226 22.99 -23.55 -59.90
CA ILE A 226 24.39 -23.72 -60.29
C ILE A 226 24.44 -24.33 -61.70
N PRO A 227 24.98 -23.63 -62.73
CA PRO A 227 25.06 -24.18 -64.08
C PRO A 227 26.05 -25.35 -64.11
N LEU A 228 25.54 -26.57 -64.26
CA LEU A 228 26.34 -27.79 -64.24
C LEU A 228 27.03 -28.04 -65.61
N ALA A 229 28.30 -28.47 -65.57
CA ALA A 229 29.00 -29.04 -66.71
C ALA A 229 28.44 -30.45 -67.05
N PRO A 230 28.44 -30.88 -68.33
CA PRO A 230 27.55 -31.93 -68.84
C PRO A 230 27.88 -33.39 -68.48
N ASP A 231 28.72 -33.68 -67.47
CA ASP A 231 29.19 -35.05 -67.22
C ASP A 231 29.39 -35.42 -65.73
N MET A 232 28.57 -34.88 -64.82
CA MET A 232 28.48 -35.36 -63.44
C MET A 232 27.04 -35.71 -63.04
N PRO A 233 26.83 -36.80 -62.27
CA PRO A 233 25.51 -37.13 -61.72
C PRO A 233 24.99 -35.97 -60.86
N MET A 234 23.75 -35.53 -61.09
CA MET A 234 23.12 -34.50 -60.27
C MET A 234 23.12 -34.94 -58.80
N PRO A 235 23.64 -34.12 -57.86
CA PRO A 235 23.36 -34.33 -56.45
C PRO A 235 21.85 -34.14 -56.18
N PRO A 236 21.24 -34.91 -55.27
CA PRO A 236 19.84 -34.75 -54.92
C PRO A 236 19.56 -33.32 -54.42
N PRO A 237 18.39 -32.73 -54.74
CA PRO A 237 18.06 -31.38 -54.29
C PRO A 237 18.02 -31.34 -52.76
N ALA A 238 18.67 -30.33 -52.17
CA ALA A 238 18.57 -30.06 -50.74
C ALA A 238 17.09 -29.79 -50.40
N LEU A 239 16.56 -30.51 -49.40
CA LEU A 239 15.19 -30.35 -48.93
C LEU A 239 15.19 -29.42 -47.72
N LEU A 240 14.31 -28.42 -47.75
CA LEU A 240 14.00 -27.59 -46.59
C LEU A 240 12.75 -28.16 -45.93
N ARG A 241 12.75 -28.19 -44.60
CA ARG A 241 11.64 -28.71 -43.78
C ARG A 241 11.08 -27.64 -42.87
N ASP A 242 9.76 -27.59 -42.75
CA ASP A 242 9.09 -26.87 -41.69
C ASP A 242 8.91 -27.83 -40.50
N LEU A 243 9.46 -27.44 -39.35
CA LEU A 243 9.51 -28.26 -38.15
C LEU A 243 8.68 -27.62 -37.04
N ARG A 244 7.89 -28.42 -36.34
CA ARG A 244 7.28 -28.06 -35.06
C ARG A 244 7.99 -28.83 -33.97
N ILE A 245 8.62 -28.11 -33.05
CA ILE A 245 9.48 -28.67 -32.02
C ILE A 245 8.82 -28.46 -30.68
N LYS A 246 8.71 -29.52 -29.88
CA LYS A 246 8.37 -29.44 -28.45
C LYS A 246 9.66 -29.50 -27.64
N ARG A 247 10.01 -28.38 -27.01
CA ARG A 247 11.15 -28.25 -26.11
C ARG A 247 10.68 -28.29 -24.67
N ARG A 248 11.31 -29.12 -23.84
CA ARG A 248 11.12 -29.16 -22.40
C ARG A 248 12.29 -28.47 -21.72
N VAL A 249 12.07 -27.24 -21.27
CA VAL A 249 13.09 -26.48 -20.55
C VAL A 249 12.82 -26.58 -19.06
N ALA A 250 13.67 -27.30 -18.33
CA ALA A 250 13.68 -27.29 -16.88
C ALA A 250 14.25 -25.95 -16.40
N ARG A 251 13.39 -25.10 -15.81
CA ARG A 251 13.79 -23.77 -15.33
C ARG A 251 13.87 -23.75 -13.81
N GLY A 252 14.91 -24.37 -13.25
CA GLY A 252 15.22 -24.24 -11.82
C GLY A 252 15.46 -22.78 -11.45
N ARG A 253 14.47 -22.12 -10.84
CA ARG A 253 14.54 -20.74 -10.37
C ARG A 253 13.72 -20.55 -9.10
N VAL A 254 14.11 -19.56 -8.30
CA VAL A 254 13.27 -19.09 -7.20
C VAL A 254 12.08 -18.33 -7.77
N LYS A 255 10.87 -18.82 -7.49
CA LYS A 255 9.61 -18.18 -7.85
C LYS A 255 8.99 -17.54 -6.63
N ILE A 256 8.52 -16.31 -6.78
CA ILE A 256 7.83 -15.53 -5.75
C ILE A 256 6.46 -15.18 -6.30
N GLU A 257 5.42 -15.44 -5.52
CA GLU A 257 4.03 -15.13 -5.89
C GLU A 257 3.33 -14.41 -4.74
N ALA A 258 2.53 -13.39 -5.09
CA ALA A 258 1.62 -12.74 -4.15
C ALA A 258 0.43 -13.67 -3.91
N LEU A 259 0.28 -14.14 -2.67
CA LEU A 259 -0.72 -15.12 -2.31
C LEU A 259 -2.04 -14.43 -1.93
N PRO A 260 -3.17 -14.79 -2.57
CA PRO A 260 -4.51 -14.51 -2.10
C PRO A 260 -4.69 -14.73 -0.59
N PRO A 261 -5.18 -13.75 0.20
CA PRO A 261 -5.35 -13.93 1.63
C PRO A 261 -6.32 -15.05 2.03
N GLU A 262 -7.28 -15.39 1.18
CA GLU A 262 -8.18 -16.54 1.38
C GLU A 262 -7.50 -17.89 1.11
N GLU A 263 -6.41 -17.94 0.36
CA GLU A 263 -5.68 -19.19 0.10
C GLU A 263 -4.67 -19.51 1.21
N PHE A 264 -4.35 -18.53 2.06
CA PHE A 264 -3.48 -18.71 3.22
C PHE A 264 -4.27 -19.18 4.45
N ILE A 265 -3.80 -20.25 5.09
CA ILE A 265 -4.38 -20.77 6.33
C ILE A 265 -3.34 -20.81 7.44
N ILE A 266 -3.77 -20.56 8.66
CA ILE A 266 -2.91 -20.57 9.85
C ILE A 266 -3.71 -21.00 11.07
N ASP A 267 -3.03 -21.62 12.04
CA ASP A 267 -3.59 -21.91 13.36
C ASP A 267 -4.13 -20.63 14.04
N ARG A 268 -5.33 -20.72 14.63
CA ARG A 268 -6.00 -19.66 15.39
C ARG A 268 -5.12 -19.11 16.52
N ARG A 269 -4.25 -19.93 17.10
CA ARG A 269 -3.37 -19.52 18.22
C ARG A 269 -2.03 -18.95 17.78
N ALA A 270 -1.77 -18.89 16.47
CA ALA A 270 -0.51 -18.41 15.94
C ALA A 270 -0.27 -16.93 16.28
N ARG A 271 0.99 -16.61 16.57
CA ARG A 271 1.50 -15.23 16.74
C ARG A 271 2.47 -14.82 15.64
N SER A 272 2.99 -15.80 14.91
CA SER A 272 3.99 -15.64 13.85
C SER A 272 3.86 -16.82 12.89
N ALA A 273 4.07 -16.57 11.59
CA ALA A 273 4.03 -17.62 10.57
C ALA A 273 5.17 -18.65 10.72
N HIS A 274 6.30 -18.30 11.36
CA HIS A 274 7.43 -19.22 11.56
C HIS A 274 7.31 -20.09 12.83
N HIS A 275 6.49 -19.65 13.79
CA HIS A 275 6.31 -20.27 15.11
C HIS A 275 4.82 -20.52 15.37
N CYS A 276 4.21 -21.30 14.50
CA CYS A 276 2.83 -21.77 14.60
C CYS A 276 2.79 -23.31 14.60
N ALA A 277 1.69 -23.89 15.06
CA ALA A 277 1.46 -25.32 14.96
C ALA A 277 1.27 -25.74 13.51
N LEU A 278 0.48 -24.97 12.76
CA LEU A 278 0.18 -25.19 11.35
C LEU A 278 0.14 -23.86 10.59
N VAL A 279 0.74 -23.85 9.40
CA VAL A 279 0.59 -22.81 8.38
C VAL A 279 0.52 -23.47 7.01
N GLY A 280 -0.37 -23.01 6.13
CA GLY A 280 -0.51 -23.66 4.84
C GLY A 280 -1.02 -22.75 3.73
N HIS A 281 -0.89 -23.25 2.52
CA HIS A 281 -1.43 -22.67 1.30
C HIS A 281 -2.39 -23.68 0.68
N ARG A 282 -3.68 -23.34 0.67
CA ARG A 282 -4.72 -24.07 -0.07
C ARG A 282 -4.93 -23.44 -1.45
N SER A 283 -4.88 -24.24 -2.50
CA SER A 283 -5.10 -23.77 -3.88
C SER A 283 -5.88 -24.79 -4.70
N MET A 284 -6.66 -24.30 -5.67
CA MET A 284 -7.30 -25.14 -6.67
C MET A 284 -6.34 -25.32 -7.84
N LYS A 285 -5.58 -26.42 -7.86
CA LYS A 285 -4.65 -26.76 -8.94
C LYS A 285 -5.32 -27.64 -9.97
N THR A 286 -4.91 -27.52 -11.24
CA THR A 286 -5.41 -28.43 -12.27
C THR A 286 -4.76 -29.80 -12.14
N VAL A 287 -5.41 -30.86 -12.64
CA VAL A 287 -4.79 -32.20 -12.71
C VAL A 287 -3.46 -32.13 -13.46
N SER A 288 -3.38 -31.35 -14.55
CA SER A 288 -2.13 -31.15 -15.29
C SER A 288 -1.02 -30.54 -14.44
N ASP A 289 -1.32 -29.58 -13.58
CA ASP A 289 -0.32 -28.95 -12.71
C ASP A 289 0.19 -29.93 -11.65
N LEU A 290 -0.69 -30.75 -11.08
CA LEU A 290 -0.31 -31.76 -10.09
C LEU A 290 0.52 -32.88 -10.71
N VAL A 291 0.20 -33.29 -11.94
CA VAL A 291 1.02 -34.25 -12.69
C VAL A 291 2.38 -33.64 -13.03
N ALA A 292 2.44 -32.35 -13.39
CA ALA A 292 3.70 -31.65 -13.63
C ALA A 292 4.57 -31.52 -12.36
N MET A 293 3.96 -31.54 -11.17
CA MET A 293 4.66 -31.61 -9.88
C MET A 293 5.17 -33.02 -9.54
N GLY A 294 4.81 -34.04 -10.34
CA GLY A 294 5.28 -35.42 -10.18
C GLY A 294 4.30 -36.36 -9.49
N TYR A 295 3.04 -35.96 -9.28
CA TYR A 295 2.00 -36.84 -8.74
C TYR A 295 1.39 -37.74 -9.82
N ASP A 296 0.93 -38.93 -9.43
CA ASP A 296 0.27 -39.87 -10.35
C ASP A 296 -1.13 -39.35 -10.77
N GLU A 297 -1.40 -39.36 -12.07
CA GLU A 297 -2.64 -38.88 -12.66
C GLU A 297 -3.87 -39.65 -12.14
N ASP A 298 -3.76 -40.97 -11.97
CA ASP A 298 -4.87 -41.82 -11.54
C ASP A 298 -5.25 -41.56 -10.07
N GLU A 299 -4.26 -41.28 -9.22
CA GLU A 299 -4.48 -40.92 -7.83
C GLU A 299 -5.11 -39.54 -7.72
N VAL A 300 -4.58 -38.54 -8.43
CA VAL A 300 -5.09 -37.16 -8.43
C VAL A 300 -6.56 -37.09 -8.89
N ARG A 301 -6.93 -37.88 -9.90
CA ARG A 301 -8.31 -37.94 -10.42
C ARG A 301 -9.34 -38.39 -9.39
N THR A 302 -8.93 -39.21 -8.43
CA THR A 302 -9.81 -39.68 -7.35
C THR A 302 -10.21 -38.54 -6.41
N PHE A 303 -9.40 -37.49 -6.33
CA PHE A 303 -9.61 -36.32 -5.45
C PHE A 303 -10.24 -35.12 -6.14
N VAL A 304 -10.74 -35.27 -7.38
CA VAL A 304 -11.49 -34.21 -8.07
C VAL A 304 -12.72 -33.86 -7.24
N THR A 305 -12.67 -32.69 -6.63
CA THR A 305 -13.70 -32.18 -5.72
C THR A 305 -14.43 -31.02 -6.37
N SER A 306 -15.62 -30.69 -5.85
CA SER A 306 -16.29 -29.43 -6.19
C SER A 306 -15.41 -28.24 -5.76
N PRO A 307 -15.49 -27.09 -6.46
CA PRO A 307 -14.62 -25.96 -6.17
C PRO A 307 -15.02 -25.28 -4.86
N GLU A 308 -14.44 -25.74 -3.75
CA GLU A 308 -14.73 -25.26 -2.39
C GLU A 308 -14.27 -23.81 -2.19
N LEU A 309 -13.09 -23.46 -2.73
CA LEU A 309 -12.54 -22.10 -2.73
C LEU A 309 -13.38 -21.11 -3.56
N ASP A 310 -13.99 -21.55 -4.67
CA ASP A 310 -14.77 -20.65 -5.54
C ASP A 310 -16.08 -20.18 -4.85
N ASN A 311 -16.56 -20.91 -3.84
CA ASN A 311 -17.72 -20.54 -3.04
C ASN A 311 -17.38 -19.67 -1.82
N ASN A 312 -16.10 -19.39 -1.58
CA ASN A 312 -15.68 -18.55 -0.48
C ASN A 312 -16.18 -17.11 -0.68
N ILE A 313 -16.73 -16.52 0.38
CA ILE A 313 -17.24 -15.14 0.38
C ILE A 313 -16.15 -14.16 -0.04
N GLU A 314 -14.92 -14.33 0.46
CA GLU A 314 -13.80 -13.45 0.12
C GLU A 314 -13.44 -13.52 -1.37
N TYR A 315 -13.37 -14.74 -1.92
CA TYR A 315 -13.06 -14.97 -3.33
C TYR A 315 -14.12 -14.34 -4.26
N ILE A 316 -15.40 -14.58 -3.95
CA ILE A 316 -16.56 -14.03 -4.68
C ILE A 316 -16.52 -12.51 -4.68
N GLU A 317 -16.21 -11.90 -3.54
CA GLU A 317 -16.12 -10.45 -3.44
C GLU A 317 -14.90 -9.90 -4.18
N ARG A 318 -13.75 -10.55 -4.13
CA ARG A 318 -12.58 -10.11 -4.90
C ARG A 318 -12.80 -10.22 -6.40
N GLN A 319 -13.50 -11.26 -6.87
CA GLN A 319 -13.72 -11.53 -8.28
C GLN A 319 -15.23 -11.60 -8.63
N PRO A 320 -15.95 -10.47 -8.62
CA PRO A 320 -17.41 -10.47 -8.80
C PRO A 320 -17.84 -10.96 -10.19
N PHE A 321 -16.98 -10.81 -11.20
CA PHE A 321 -17.23 -11.24 -12.58
C PHE A 321 -16.78 -12.68 -12.86
N SER A 322 -16.09 -13.34 -11.93
CA SER A 322 -15.59 -14.71 -12.08
C SER A 322 -16.65 -15.77 -11.77
N ARG A 323 -17.90 -15.38 -11.50
CA ARG A 323 -19.02 -16.30 -11.36
C ARG A 323 -19.26 -17.03 -12.68
N ALA A 324 -18.70 -18.22 -12.82
CA ALA A 324 -18.83 -19.07 -13.99
C ALA A 324 -20.30 -19.43 -14.22
N VAL A 325 -20.91 -18.80 -15.23
CA VAL A 325 -22.16 -19.29 -15.84
C VAL A 325 -21.76 -20.43 -16.80
N GLY A 326 -21.64 -21.64 -16.25
CA GLY A 326 -21.25 -22.86 -16.96
C GLY A 326 -19.75 -23.13 -16.93
N SER A 327 -19.31 -24.03 -16.04
CA SER A 327 -17.94 -24.54 -16.05
C SER A 327 -17.77 -25.55 -17.20
N PHE A 328 -16.98 -25.18 -18.20
CA PHE A 328 -16.56 -26.10 -19.28
C PHE A 328 -15.34 -26.95 -18.90
N ASP A 329 -14.78 -26.75 -17.70
CA ASP A 329 -13.60 -27.49 -17.21
C ASP A 329 -13.86 -29.00 -17.11
N ALA A 330 -15.13 -29.40 -16.97
CA ALA A 330 -15.54 -30.80 -16.95
C ALA A 330 -15.32 -31.52 -18.31
N LEU A 331 -15.21 -30.80 -19.43
CA LEU A 331 -15.02 -31.42 -20.74
C LEU A 331 -13.59 -31.94 -20.96
N ASN A 332 -12.58 -31.35 -20.31
CA ASN A 332 -11.19 -31.79 -20.43
C ASN A 332 -10.69 -32.32 -19.08
N PRO A 333 -10.41 -33.64 -18.96
CA PRO A 333 -9.90 -34.24 -17.73
C PRO A 333 -8.64 -33.58 -17.16
N ALA A 334 -7.79 -33.00 -18.02
CA ALA A 334 -6.55 -32.35 -17.58
C ALA A 334 -6.77 -30.98 -16.91
N THR A 335 -7.88 -30.30 -17.22
CA THR A 335 -8.23 -28.98 -16.66
C THR A 335 -9.12 -29.07 -15.44
N GLN A 336 -9.52 -30.28 -15.03
CA GLN A 336 -10.26 -30.48 -13.80
C GLN A 336 -9.43 -29.98 -12.61
N ARG A 337 -10.09 -29.35 -11.64
CA ARG A 337 -9.44 -28.70 -10.49
C ARG A 337 -9.56 -29.59 -9.26
N VAL A 338 -8.46 -29.72 -8.53
CA VAL A 338 -8.34 -30.48 -7.28
C VAL A 338 -7.93 -29.51 -6.18
N LEU A 339 -8.54 -29.65 -5.01
CA LEU A 339 -8.10 -28.92 -3.82
C LEU A 339 -6.77 -29.51 -3.37
N TYR A 340 -5.73 -28.69 -3.41
CA TYR A 340 -4.38 -29.04 -2.99
C TYR A 340 -3.95 -28.11 -1.85
N VAL A 341 -3.55 -28.68 -0.72
CA VAL A 341 -3.08 -27.91 0.42
C VAL A 341 -1.65 -28.31 0.76
N GLU A 342 -0.75 -27.34 0.68
CA GLU A 342 0.61 -27.45 1.20
C GLU A 342 0.63 -26.89 2.61
N ALA A 343 0.73 -27.76 3.61
CA ALA A 343 0.78 -27.40 5.01
C ALA A 343 2.17 -27.62 5.59
N TYR A 344 2.62 -26.72 6.44
CA TYR A 344 3.83 -26.81 7.23
C TYR A 344 3.40 -26.97 8.68
N VAL A 345 3.64 -28.16 9.23
CA VAL A 345 3.15 -28.57 10.54
C VAL A 345 4.33 -28.92 11.43
N ARG A 346 4.29 -28.49 12.68
CA ARG A 346 5.25 -28.94 13.70
C ARG A 346 4.71 -30.18 14.37
N VAL A 347 5.35 -31.32 14.12
CA VAL A 347 4.94 -32.61 14.66
C VAL A 347 6.17 -33.42 15.05
N ASP A 348 6.07 -34.13 16.17
CA ASP A 348 7.03 -35.13 16.60
C ASP A 348 6.66 -36.45 15.92
N TYR A 349 7.38 -36.80 14.85
CA TYR A 349 7.11 -38.00 14.05
C TYR A 349 7.99 -39.18 14.45
N ASP A 350 9.22 -38.93 14.90
CA ASP A 350 10.18 -39.95 15.34
C ASP A 350 10.05 -40.31 16.83
N GLY A 351 9.25 -39.58 17.59
CA GLY A 351 8.94 -39.86 18.99
C GLY A 351 10.03 -39.38 19.96
N ASP A 352 10.86 -38.42 19.54
CA ASP A 352 11.98 -37.90 20.33
C ASP A 352 11.57 -36.80 21.34
N GLY A 353 10.31 -36.35 21.27
CA GLY A 353 9.73 -35.30 22.12
C GLY A 353 9.95 -33.88 21.59
N ILE A 354 10.57 -33.70 20.42
CA ILE A 354 10.83 -32.41 19.78
C ILE A 354 10.00 -32.33 18.49
N ALA A 355 9.08 -31.36 18.44
CA ALA A 355 8.28 -31.16 17.24
C ALA A 355 9.11 -30.53 16.11
N GLU A 356 9.47 -31.34 15.12
CA GLU A 356 10.16 -30.91 13.91
C GLU A 356 9.17 -30.32 12.89
N LEU A 357 9.65 -29.43 12.03
CA LEU A 357 8.83 -28.86 10.98
C LEU A 357 8.79 -29.83 9.80
N ARG A 358 7.57 -30.17 9.38
CA ARG A 358 7.32 -31.07 8.25
C ARG A 358 6.42 -30.39 7.24
N LYS A 359 6.78 -30.47 5.96
CA LYS A 359 5.88 -30.08 4.86
C LYS A 359 5.03 -31.29 4.52
N VAL A 360 3.72 -31.09 4.54
CA VAL A 360 2.73 -32.11 4.25
C VAL A 360 1.81 -31.59 3.15
N CYS A 361 1.70 -32.37 2.09
CA CYS A 361 0.85 -32.10 0.94
C CYS A 361 -0.40 -32.97 1.03
N THR A 362 -1.56 -32.33 1.08
CA THR A 362 -2.85 -33.00 1.15
C THR A 362 -3.69 -32.72 -0.10
N MET A 363 -4.53 -33.66 -0.47
CA MET A 363 -5.42 -33.56 -1.64
C MET A 363 -6.88 -33.87 -1.28
N GLY A 364 -7.78 -33.16 -1.95
CA GLY A 364 -9.23 -33.31 -1.83
C GLY A 364 -9.82 -32.74 -0.54
N SER A 365 -11.15 -32.69 -0.46
CA SER A 365 -11.88 -32.18 0.72
C SER A 365 -11.67 -33.03 1.99
N GLY A 366 -11.21 -34.27 1.84
CA GLY A 366 -10.86 -35.13 2.97
C GLY A 366 -9.50 -34.82 3.59
N TYR A 367 -8.71 -33.92 3.00
CA TYR A 367 -7.32 -33.63 3.38
C TYR A 367 -6.47 -34.89 3.51
N LYS A 368 -6.59 -35.83 2.56
CA LYS A 368 -5.77 -37.03 2.58
C LYS A 368 -4.31 -36.65 2.31
N VAL A 369 -3.41 -37.09 3.17
CA VAL A 369 -1.97 -36.90 3.00
C VAL A 369 -1.48 -37.72 1.81
N VAL A 370 -0.86 -37.05 0.84
CA VAL A 370 -0.29 -37.68 -0.36
C VAL A 370 1.23 -37.69 -0.29
N HIS A 371 1.83 -36.66 0.30
CA HIS A 371 3.28 -36.57 0.43
C HIS A 371 3.66 -35.81 1.70
N HIS A 372 4.72 -36.24 2.38
CA HIS A 372 5.30 -35.51 3.50
C HIS A 372 6.84 -35.55 3.45
N GLU A 373 7.48 -34.42 3.77
CA GLU A 373 8.95 -34.30 3.84
C GLU A 373 9.34 -33.43 5.04
N ALA A 374 10.49 -33.71 5.66
CA ALA A 374 11.05 -32.82 6.68
C ALA A 374 11.41 -31.48 6.01
N ALA A 375 11.07 -30.37 6.65
CA ALA A 375 11.27 -29.03 6.08
C ALA A 375 12.02 -28.14 7.08
N ASP A 376 13.06 -27.45 6.60
CA ASP A 376 13.86 -26.57 7.46
C ASP A 376 13.23 -25.18 7.63
N HIS A 377 12.41 -24.76 6.67
CA HIS A 377 11.90 -23.39 6.58
C HIS A 377 10.45 -23.31 6.11
N VAL A 378 9.74 -22.27 6.58
CA VAL A 378 8.37 -21.94 6.19
C VAL A 378 8.41 -20.92 5.04
N PRO A 379 7.95 -21.25 3.82
CA PRO A 379 8.09 -20.43 2.61
C PRO A 379 7.07 -19.28 2.48
N PHE A 380 6.79 -18.57 3.58
CA PHE A 380 5.84 -17.47 3.60
C PHE A 380 6.47 -16.21 4.20
N ALA A 381 6.28 -15.09 3.52
CA ALA A 381 6.54 -13.76 4.05
C ALA A 381 5.23 -13.02 4.26
N ASP A 382 4.94 -12.69 5.51
CA ASP A 382 3.79 -11.89 5.92
C ASP A 382 4.13 -10.39 5.96
N PHE A 383 3.25 -9.58 5.39
CA PHE A 383 3.35 -8.13 5.31
C PHE A 383 2.16 -7.50 6.03
N GLN A 384 2.42 -6.90 7.18
CA GLN A 384 1.41 -6.30 8.05
C GLN A 384 1.61 -4.79 8.10
N CYS A 385 0.52 -4.03 8.07
CA CYS A 385 0.58 -2.57 8.19
C CYS A 385 0.50 -2.10 9.64
N ASP A 386 -0.41 -2.69 10.43
CA ASP A 386 -0.62 -2.37 11.84
C ASP A 386 -0.76 -3.67 12.68
N PRO A 387 0.35 -4.23 13.17
CA PRO A 387 0.36 -5.52 13.85
C PRO A 387 -0.16 -5.37 15.28
N GLU A 388 -1.20 -6.13 15.63
CA GLU A 388 -1.72 -6.14 17.00
C GLU A 388 -0.93 -7.16 17.85
N PRO A 389 -0.36 -6.75 19.00
CA PRO A 389 0.42 -7.65 19.85
C PRO A 389 -0.34 -8.93 20.23
N HIS A 390 0.39 -10.05 20.26
CA HIS A 390 -0.13 -11.38 20.66
C HIS A 390 -1.14 -12.03 19.69
N THR A 391 -1.40 -11.43 18.54
CA THR A 391 -2.26 -11.98 17.50
C THR A 391 -1.52 -12.03 16.16
N PHE A 392 -1.88 -12.96 15.28
CA PHE A 392 -1.31 -12.98 13.94
C PHE A 392 -1.95 -11.94 13.03
N PHE A 393 -3.28 -11.86 12.97
CA PHE A 393 -3.97 -10.88 12.12
C PHE A 393 -4.08 -9.53 12.81
N GLY A 394 -3.31 -8.56 12.31
CA GLY A 394 -3.41 -7.16 12.74
C GLY A 394 -4.57 -6.39 12.10
N LEU A 395 -4.53 -5.07 12.24
CA LEU A 395 -5.46 -4.15 11.62
C LEU A 395 -4.94 -3.65 10.27
N SER A 396 -5.87 -3.23 9.43
CA SER A 396 -5.60 -2.60 8.14
C SER A 396 -5.94 -1.11 8.14
N LEU A 397 -5.50 -0.41 7.09
CA LEU A 397 -5.89 0.99 6.89
C LEU A 397 -7.40 1.12 6.60
N ALA A 398 -7.99 0.10 5.96
CA ALA A 398 -9.42 0.00 5.77
C ALA A 398 -10.17 -0.06 7.11
N ASP A 399 -9.72 -0.90 8.05
CA ASP A 399 -10.37 -1.06 9.37
C ASP A 399 -10.49 0.27 10.14
N VAL A 400 -9.48 1.13 10.03
CA VAL A 400 -9.41 2.43 10.71
C VAL A 400 -10.27 3.52 10.05
N THR A 401 -10.69 3.31 8.79
CA THR A 401 -11.39 4.31 7.96
C THR A 401 -12.83 3.93 7.59
N MET A 402 -13.21 2.66 7.72
CA MET A 402 -14.55 2.17 7.36
C MET A 402 -15.68 2.85 8.14
N ASP A 403 -15.47 3.16 9.42
CA ASP A 403 -16.44 3.87 10.27
C ASP A 403 -16.68 5.32 9.80
N LEU A 404 -15.60 6.00 9.42
CA LEU A 404 -15.64 7.35 8.88
C LEU A 404 -16.39 7.36 7.54
N GLN A 405 -16.08 6.42 6.65
CA GLN A 405 -16.77 6.29 5.36
C GLN A 405 -18.27 6.08 5.53
N ARG A 406 -18.69 5.21 6.48
CA ARG A 406 -20.10 4.97 6.77
C ARG A 406 -20.79 6.23 7.27
N THR A 407 -20.17 6.93 8.22
CA THR A 407 -20.73 8.15 8.80
C THR A 407 -20.87 9.25 7.73
N LYS A 408 -19.84 9.45 6.92
CA LYS A 408 -19.83 10.42 5.82
C LYS A 408 -20.90 10.10 4.78
N THR A 409 -21.04 8.81 4.43
CA THR A 409 -22.08 8.34 3.52
C THR A 409 -23.48 8.68 4.02
N VAL A 410 -23.79 8.40 5.29
CA VAL A 410 -25.10 8.73 5.87
C VAL A 410 -25.37 10.24 5.85
N ILE A 411 -24.37 11.06 6.19
CA ILE A 411 -24.49 12.52 6.16
C ILE A 411 -24.73 13.01 4.72
N TRP A 412 -23.99 12.49 3.74
CA TRP A 412 -24.19 12.82 2.32
C TRP A 412 -25.57 12.45 1.82
N ARG A 413 -26.05 11.24 2.10
CA ARG A 413 -27.39 10.81 1.70
C ARG A 413 -28.47 11.73 2.27
N ASN A 414 -28.45 11.99 3.57
CA ASN A 414 -29.42 12.86 4.23
C ASN A 414 -29.35 14.31 3.71
N SER A 415 -28.15 14.81 3.43
CA SER A 415 -27.97 16.17 2.88
C SER A 415 -28.50 16.26 1.45
N LEU A 416 -28.23 15.25 0.61
CA LEU A 416 -28.74 15.17 -0.76
C LEU A 416 -30.26 14.98 -0.78
N ASP A 417 -30.82 14.19 0.13
CA ASP A 417 -32.27 14.03 0.26
C ASP A 417 -32.94 15.33 0.70
N SER A 418 -32.36 16.06 1.64
CA SER A 418 -32.85 17.39 2.05
C SER A 418 -32.78 18.39 0.89
N LEU A 419 -31.72 18.34 0.08
CA LEU A 419 -31.61 19.16 -1.13
C LEU A 419 -32.69 18.79 -2.16
N ALA A 420 -32.90 17.49 -2.39
CA ALA A 420 -33.91 16.99 -3.32
C ALA A 420 -35.33 17.42 -2.91
N GLN A 421 -35.65 17.40 -1.61
CA GLN A 421 -36.94 17.90 -1.09
C GLN A 421 -37.09 19.42 -1.21
N SER A 422 -36.00 20.17 -1.09
CA SER A 422 -36.00 21.63 -1.27
C SER A 422 -36.20 22.02 -2.74
N ILE A 423 -35.60 21.28 -3.68
CA ILE A 423 -35.75 21.50 -5.13
C ILE A 423 -37.11 21.00 -5.63
N HIS A 424 -37.56 19.84 -5.15
CA HIS A 424 -38.82 19.20 -5.52
C HIS A 424 -39.72 19.04 -4.28
N PRO A 425 -40.33 20.15 -3.80
CA PRO A 425 -41.17 20.10 -2.61
C PRO A 425 -42.42 19.28 -2.86
N ARG A 426 -42.89 18.59 -1.82
CA ARG A 426 -44.17 17.87 -1.88
C ARG A 426 -45.31 18.88 -1.93
N MET A 427 -46.33 18.62 -2.74
CA MET A 427 -47.50 19.49 -2.82
C MET A 427 -48.58 19.02 -1.83
N GLY A 428 -49.00 19.90 -0.93
CA GLY A 428 -50.22 19.73 -0.15
C GLY A 428 -51.43 20.16 -0.97
N ILE A 429 -52.47 19.32 -1.03
CA ILE A 429 -53.72 19.61 -1.74
C ILE A 429 -54.91 19.46 -0.79
N VAL A 430 -55.95 20.27 -0.99
CA VAL A 430 -57.23 20.13 -0.29
C VAL A 430 -58.14 19.20 -1.11
N GLU A 431 -58.57 18.10 -0.50
CA GLU A 431 -59.36 17.05 -1.15
C GLU A 431 -60.68 17.61 -1.73
N GLY A 432 -60.98 17.28 -2.99
CA GLY A 432 -62.20 17.71 -3.70
C GLY A 432 -62.21 19.16 -4.23
N GLN A 433 -61.18 19.95 -3.92
CA GLN A 433 -61.06 21.36 -4.36
C GLN A 433 -60.07 21.56 -5.52
N VAL A 434 -59.31 20.53 -5.89
CA VAL A 434 -58.23 20.56 -6.88
C VAL A 434 -58.33 19.34 -7.80
N ASN A 435 -57.97 19.50 -9.07
CA ASN A 435 -57.78 18.34 -9.96
C ASN A 435 -56.42 17.68 -9.68
N VAL A 436 -56.42 16.40 -9.32
CA VAL A 436 -55.18 15.67 -8.93
C VAL A 436 -54.25 15.49 -10.13
N ASP A 437 -54.79 15.27 -11.33
CA ASP A 437 -54.00 15.09 -12.55
C ASP A 437 -53.17 16.34 -12.89
N ASP A 438 -53.70 17.54 -12.61
CA ASP A 438 -52.99 18.81 -12.82
C ASP A 438 -51.80 18.97 -11.85
N VAL A 439 -51.88 18.37 -10.64
CA VAL A 439 -50.83 18.43 -9.61
C VAL A 439 -49.78 17.35 -9.81
N LEU A 440 -50.14 16.22 -10.43
CA LEU A 440 -49.20 15.16 -10.80
C LEU A 440 -48.40 15.51 -12.07
N ASN A 441 -48.84 16.49 -12.86
CA ASN A 441 -48.10 16.95 -14.02
C ASN A 441 -46.94 17.88 -13.61
N ASN A 442 -45.72 17.35 -13.67
CA ASN A 442 -44.47 18.07 -13.38
C ASN A 442 -43.86 18.78 -14.59
N GLU A 443 -44.57 18.92 -15.72
CA GLU A 443 -44.08 19.67 -16.88
C GLU A 443 -43.81 21.14 -16.53
N ASN A 444 -42.65 21.64 -16.96
CA ASN A 444 -42.24 23.01 -16.68
C ASN A 444 -43.22 24.01 -17.30
N GLY A 445 -43.86 24.81 -16.46
CA GLY A 445 -44.87 25.80 -16.88
C GLY A 445 -46.30 25.25 -17.04
N ALA A 446 -46.58 24.02 -16.60
CA ALA A 446 -47.94 23.49 -16.56
C ALA A 446 -48.85 24.34 -15.66
N VAL A 447 -50.07 24.62 -16.13
CA VAL A 447 -51.04 25.45 -15.39
C VAL A 447 -51.84 24.58 -14.43
N ILE A 448 -51.79 24.91 -13.14
CA ILE A 448 -52.59 24.25 -12.10
C ILE A 448 -53.87 25.05 -11.86
N ARG A 449 -55.03 24.43 -12.11
CA ARG A 449 -56.33 25.06 -11.84
C ARG A 449 -56.65 25.02 -10.36
N MET A 450 -56.83 26.19 -9.75
CA MET A 450 -57.21 26.32 -8.34
C MET A 450 -58.57 27.02 -8.22
N ARG A 451 -59.47 26.47 -7.37
CA ARG A 451 -60.77 27.10 -7.08
C ARG A 451 -60.67 28.32 -6.17
N ALA A 452 -59.66 28.34 -5.31
CA ALA A 452 -59.32 29.46 -4.43
C ALA A 452 -57.80 29.50 -4.19
N PRO A 453 -57.23 30.67 -3.84
CA PRO A 453 -55.82 30.78 -3.46
C PRO A 453 -55.48 29.83 -2.29
N GLY A 454 -54.33 29.16 -2.36
CA GLY A 454 -53.84 28.28 -1.29
C GLY A 454 -54.41 26.87 -1.26
N MET A 455 -55.22 26.45 -2.25
CA MET A 455 -55.72 25.07 -2.35
C MET A 455 -54.65 24.05 -2.78
N VAL A 456 -53.55 24.54 -3.36
CA VAL A 456 -52.33 23.79 -3.64
C VAL A 456 -51.17 24.61 -3.10
N GLN A 457 -50.39 24.05 -2.18
CA GLN A 457 -49.23 24.72 -1.61
C GLN A 457 -48.05 23.75 -1.51
N PRO A 458 -46.83 24.20 -1.84
CA PRO A 458 -45.65 23.40 -1.54
C PRO A 458 -45.49 23.30 -0.02
N LEU A 459 -45.29 22.08 0.47
CA LEU A 459 -44.81 21.82 1.82
C LEU A 459 -43.32 22.17 1.83
N ALA A 460 -43.02 23.40 2.25
CA ALA A 460 -41.66 23.88 2.36
C ALA A 460 -40.92 23.16 3.48
N THR A 461 -40.03 22.23 3.13
CA THR A 461 -39.04 21.68 4.05
C THR A 461 -37.76 22.51 3.96
N PRO A 462 -37.28 23.12 5.06
CA PRO A 462 -36.05 23.89 5.03
C PRO A 462 -34.85 22.98 4.72
N PHE A 463 -33.93 23.46 3.89
CA PHE A 463 -32.69 22.74 3.59
C PHE A 463 -31.75 22.76 4.81
N VAL A 464 -31.53 21.60 5.42
CA VAL A 464 -30.64 21.44 6.58
C VAL A 464 -29.22 21.01 6.21
N GLY A 465 -28.96 20.73 4.93
CA GLY A 465 -27.65 20.25 4.48
C GLY A 465 -26.51 21.27 4.61
N GLN A 466 -26.79 22.58 4.71
CA GLN A 466 -25.73 23.58 4.97
C GLN A 466 -25.01 23.34 6.30
N ALA A 467 -25.72 22.86 7.33
CA ALA A 467 -25.12 22.57 8.64
C ALA A 467 -24.29 21.28 8.65
N ALA A 468 -24.39 20.44 7.61
CA ALA A 468 -23.66 19.19 7.50
C ALA A 468 -22.22 19.38 6.99
N PHE A 469 -21.94 20.45 6.21
CA PHE A 469 -20.60 20.67 5.62
C PHE A 469 -19.46 20.78 6.66
N PRO A 470 -19.61 21.53 7.78
CA PRO A 470 -18.57 21.58 8.81
C PRO A 470 -18.27 20.22 9.45
N MET A 471 -19.28 19.34 9.55
CA MET A 471 -19.10 17.99 10.06
C MET A 471 -18.34 17.10 9.06
N LEU A 472 -18.55 17.30 7.76
CA LEU A 472 -17.80 16.59 6.71
C LEU A 472 -16.32 16.99 6.71
N GLU A 473 -16.03 18.27 6.91
CA GLU A 473 -14.65 18.76 7.06
C GLU A 473 -13.99 18.16 8.30
N TYR A 474 -14.68 18.16 9.44
CA TYR A 474 -14.17 17.52 10.67
C TYR A 474 -13.88 16.02 10.47
N LEU A 475 -14.73 15.29 9.74
CA LEU A 475 -14.48 13.88 9.44
C LEU A 475 -13.24 13.69 8.55
N ASP A 476 -12.99 14.61 7.62
CA ASP A 476 -11.78 14.58 6.79
C ASP A 476 -10.52 14.90 7.61
N ASP A 477 -10.59 15.82 8.57
CA ASP A 477 -9.50 16.10 9.50
C ASP A 477 -9.20 14.89 10.39
N VAL A 478 -10.24 14.21 10.91
CA VAL A 478 -10.08 12.97 11.68
C VAL A 478 -9.46 11.86 10.81
N ARG A 479 -9.89 11.76 9.54
CA ARG A 479 -9.30 10.81 8.58
C ARG A 479 -7.81 11.08 8.37
N GLU A 480 -7.43 12.35 8.15
CA GLU A 480 -6.02 12.75 8.02
C GLU A 480 -5.23 12.42 9.29
N MET A 481 -5.77 12.74 10.47
CA MET A 481 -5.13 12.43 11.75
C MET A 481 -4.97 10.93 11.99
N ARG A 482 -5.92 10.08 11.57
CA ARG A 482 -5.82 8.62 11.75
C ARG A 482 -4.81 8.00 10.78
N THR A 483 -4.91 8.34 9.51
CA THR A 483 -4.19 7.67 8.41
C THR A 483 -2.82 8.27 8.11
N GLY A 484 -2.61 9.55 8.44
CA GLY A 484 -1.42 10.29 8.03
C GLY A 484 -1.40 10.67 6.55
N VAL A 485 -2.49 10.46 5.81
CA VAL A 485 -2.63 10.90 4.41
C VAL A 485 -3.29 12.27 4.40
N SER A 486 -2.51 13.31 4.08
CA SER A 486 -3.02 14.69 4.05
C SER A 486 -3.55 15.11 2.68
N ARG A 487 -4.47 16.08 2.66
CA ARG A 487 -4.96 16.68 1.40
C ARG A 487 -3.83 17.34 0.60
N ALA A 488 -2.82 17.86 1.29
CA ALA A 488 -1.61 18.45 0.68
C ALA A 488 -0.73 17.40 -0.01
N GLN A 489 -0.61 16.19 0.55
CA GLN A 489 0.13 15.08 -0.08
C GLN A 489 -0.53 14.58 -1.36
N LEU A 490 -1.86 14.65 -1.45
CA LEU A 490 -2.63 14.29 -2.65
C LEU A 490 -2.54 15.35 -3.77
N GLY A 491 -1.86 16.48 -3.54
CA GLY A 491 -1.68 17.56 -4.52
C GLY A 491 -2.95 18.36 -4.81
N LEU A 492 -3.96 18.27 -3.94
CA LEU A 492 -5.31 18.78 -4.20
C LEU A 492 -5.60 20.18 -3.66
N ASP A 493 -4.74 20.78 -2.81
CA ASP A 493 -5.06 22.05 -2.15
C ASP A 493 -4.02 23.18 -2.34
N PRO A 494 -4.20 24.02 -3.39
CA PRO A 494 -3.42 25.24 -3.60
C PRO A 494 -3.66 26.35 -2.56
N ASP A 495 -4.80 26.37 -1.87
CA ASP A 495 -5.18 27.43 -0.92
C ASP A 495 -4.53 27.19 0.46
N SER A 496 -4.31 25.93 0.84
CA SER A 496 -3.49 25.58 2.02
C SER A 496 -2.03 26.08 1.92
N LEU A 497 -1.49 26.16 0.68
CA LEU A 497 -0.13 26.65 0.42
C LEU A 497 -0.02 28.17 0.46
N GLN A 498 -1.14 28.89 0.31
CA GLN A 498 -1.19 30.36 0.33
C GLN A 498 -1.57 30.94 1.70
N SER A 499 -2.39 30.22 2.47
CA SER A 499 -3.06 30.79 3.66
C SER A 499 -2.36 30.51 4.98
N THR A 500 -1.45 29.53 5.02
CA THR A 500 -0.75 29.12 6.25
C THR A 500 0.74 29.35 6.09
N ASN A 501 1.41 29.83 7.15
CA ASN A 501 2.87 30.00 7.15
C ASN A 501 3.53 28.69 6.69
N LYS A 502 4.40 28.74 5.66
CA LYS A 502 5.03 27.54 5.04
C LYS A 502 5.63 26.59 6.07
N LEU A 503 6.09 27.13 7.20
CA LEU A 503 6.61 26.37 8.35
C LEU A 503 5.55 25.49 9.04
N ALA A 504 4.31 25.96 9.21
CA ALA A 504 3.24 25.19 9.85
C ALA A 504 2.77 24.04 8.95
N VAL A 505 2.68 24.27 7.63
CA VAL A 505 2.38 23.24 6.63
C VAL A 505 3.50 22.19 6.60
N GLN A 506 4.77 22.61 6.63
CA GLN A 506 5.91 21.68 6.72
C GLN A 506 5.89 20.85 8.01
N GLN A 507 5.51 21.43 9.16
CA GLN A 507 5.42 20.70 10.42
C GLN A 507 4.26 19.68 10.42
N SER A 508 3.11 20.02 9.86
CA SER A 508 1.98 19.10 9.68
C SER A 508 2.34 17.94 8.73
N ILE A 509 2.96 18.24 7.59
CA ILE A 509 3.45 17.22 6.64
C ILE A 509 4.46 16.29 7.31
N SER A 510 5.38 16.82 8.13
CA SER A 510 6.37 16.00 8.86
C SER A 510 5.73 15.06 9.87
N GLY A 511 4.66 15.48 10.56
CA GLY A 511 3.93 14.62 11.50
C GLY A 511 3.18 13.48 10.79
N SER A 512 2.57 13.80 9.65
CA SER A 512 1.85 12.85 8.80
C SER A 512 2.79 11.81 8.16
N GLN A 513 4.00 12.22 7.75
CA GLN A 513 5.04 11.31 7.24
C GLN A 513 5.48 10.29 8.28
N GLY A 514 5.56 10.64 9.57
CA GLY A 514 6.01 9.72 10.62
C GLY A 514 5.16 8.43 10.74
N LYS A 515 3.87 8.50 10.44
CA LYS A 515 2.98 7.32 10.44
C LYS A 515 3.23 6.41 9.25
N VAL A 516 3.31 7.00 8.05
CA VAL A 516 3.64 6.26 6.82
C VAL A 516 5.02 5.61 6.94
N GLU A 517 5.97 6.31 7.56
CA GLU A 517 7.29 5.79 7.88
C GLU A 517 7.25 4.60 8.85
N LEU A 518 6.47 4.68 9.93
CA LEU A 518 6.31 3.56 10.86
C LEU A 518 5.73 2.34 10.14
N GLN A 519 4.69 2.51 9.34
CA GLN A 519 4.11 1.42 8.55
C GLN A 519 5.11 0.85 7.55
N ALA A 520 5.91 1.69 6.89
CA ALA A 520 7.00 1.22 6.03
C ALA A 520 8.05 0.42 6.82
N ARG A 521 8.40 0.80 8.06
CA ARG A 521 9.29 0.00 8.93
C ARG A 521 8.70 -1.36 9.29
N ILE A 522 7.40 -1.43 9.51
CA ILE A 522 6.72 -2.69 9.84
C ILE A 522 6.72 -3.60 8.61
N LEU A 523 6.33 -3.07 7.44
CA LEU A 523 6.37 -3.78 6.16
C LEU A 523 7.79 -4.25 5.78
N ALA A 524 8.82 -3.53 6.23
CA ALA A 524 10.23 -3.93 6.11
C ALA A 524 10.50 -5.33 6.66
N ASN A 525 9.81 -5.72 7.73
CA ASN A 525 10.00 -7.03 8.35
C ASN A 525 9.55 -8.15 7.40
N GLY A 526 8.52 -7.93 6.59
CA GLY A 526 8.11 -8.86 5.53
C GLY A 526 9.20 -9.01 4.46
N MET A 527 9.83 -7.90 4.05
CA MET A 527 10.98 -7.94 3.13
C MET A 527 12.17 -8.71 3.72
N ARG A 528 12.45 -8.53 5.01
CA ARG A 528 13.49 -9.30 5.70
C ARG A 528 13.23 -10.80 5.61
N LYS A 529 11.99 -11.24 5.87
CA LYS A 529 11.59 -12.65 5.81
C LYS A 529 11.73 -13.19 4.38
N LEU A 530 11.24 -12.44 3.39
CA LEU A 530 11.34 -12.80 1.98
C LEU A 530 12.79 -12.99 1.52
N PHE A 531 13.69 -12.05 1.83
CA PHE A 531 15.09 -12.13 1.41
C PHE A 531 15.89 -13.21 2.16
N LYS A 532 15.56 -13.50 3.43
CA LYS A 532 16.12 -14.69 4.11
C LYS A 532 15.69 -15.98 3.41
N GLY A 533 14.43 -16.06 3.03
CA GLY A 533 13.86 -17.17 2.25
C GLY A 533 14.52 -17.37 0.89
N ILE A 534 14.71 -16.28 0.13
CA ILE A 534 15.39 -16.32 -1.18
C ILE A 534 16.82 -16.83 -1.03
N LEU A 535 17.58 -16.31 -0.06
CA LEU A 535 18.96 -16.76 0.16
C LEU A 535 19.02 -18.25 0.50
N HIS A 536 18.13 -18.70 1.39
CA HIS A 536 18.04 -20.11 1.78
C HIS A 536 17.76 -21.02 0.59
N LEU A 537 16.74 -20.69 -0.23
CA LEU A 537 16.40 -21.47 -1.43
C LEU A 537 17.52 -21.48 -2.48
N VAL A 538 18.21 -20.35 -2.66
CA VAL A 538 19.34 -20.23 -3.58
C VAL A 538 20.51 -21.10 -3.12
N VAL A 539 20.86 -21.08 -1.82
CA VAL A 539 21.97 -21.88 -1.30
C VAL A 539 21.66 -23.39 -1.32
N GLN A 540 20.42 -23.78 -1.05
CA GLN A 540 20.02 -25.20 -1.03
C GLN A 540 19.93 -25.82 -2.43
N ASN A 541 19.34 -25.13 -3.39
CA ASN A 541 18.95 -25.74 -4.67
C ASN A 541 19.79 -25.30 -5.86
N GLN A 542 20.51 -24.17 -5.77
CA GLN A 542 21.26 -23.66 -6.92
C GLN A 542 22.68 -24.24 -6.99
N ASP A 543 22.81 -25.29 -7.79
CA ASP A 543 24.07 -26.02 -7.97
C ASP A 543 25.04 -25.44 -9.01
N ARG A 544 24.55 -24.56 -9.90
CA ARG A 544 25.33 -24.05 -11.04
C ARG A 544 25.63 -22.56 -10.88
N PRO A 545 26.88 -22.13 -11.15
CA PRO A 545 27.22 -20.71 -11.13
C PRO A 545 26.44 -20.00 -12.23
N ARG A 546 25.81 -18.89 -11.87
CA ARG A 546 24.97 -18.12 -12.80
C ARG A 546 25.63 -16.78 -13.07
N THR A 547 25.83 -16.47 -14.34
CA THR A 547 26.33 -15.17 -14.76
C THR A 547 25.15 -14.20 -14.84
N VAL A 548 25.15 -13.21 -13.96
CA VAL A 548 24.13 -12.16 -13.90
C VAL A 548 24.76 -10.82 -14.26
N ARG A 549 23.96 -9.94 -14.86
CA ARG A 549 24.40 -8.60 -15.22
C ARG A 549 24.03 -7.63 -14.09
N ILE A 550 25.02 -7.23 -13.30
CA ILE A 550 24.87 -6.28 -12.20
C ILE A 550 25.59 -4.98 -12.58
N ARG A 551 24.91 -3.84 -12.49
CA ARG A 551 25.47 -2.49 -12.79
C ARG A 551 26.19 -2.41 -14.15
N GLY A 552 25.67 -3.12 -15.15
CA GLY A 552 26.22 -3.14 -16.50
C GLY A 552 27.40 -4.09 -16.72
N GLN A 553 27.95 -4.69 -15.66
CA GLN A 553 29.01 -5.69 -15.70
C GLN A 553 28.44 -7.11 -15.55
N TRP A 554 29.01 -8.06 -16.29
CA TRP A 554 28.68 -9.48 -16.15
C TRP A 554 29.51 -10.07 -15.01
N VAL A 555 28.84 -10.54 -13.97
CA VAL A 555 29.47 -11.16 -12.81
C VAL A 555 28.95 -12.59 -12.68
N THR A 556 29.86 -13.55 -12.65
CA THR A 556 29.52 -14.95 -12.36
C THR A 556 29.46 -15.14 -10.86
N MET A 557 28.28 -15.44 -10.35
CA MET A 557 28.03 -15.68 -8.93
C MET A 557 27.90 -17.19 -8.68
N ASP A 558 28.59 -17.68 -7.65
CA ASP A 558 28.49 -19.07 -7.17
C ASP A 558 27.87 -19.10 -5.76
N PRO A 559 26.62 -19.55 -5.62
CA PRO A 559 25.91 -19.58 -4.34
C PRO A 559 26.46 -20.56 -3.30
N ARG A 560 27.21 -21.60 -3.73
CA ARG A 560 27.69 -22.66 -2.82
C ARG A 560 28.67 -22.17 -1.76
N ALA A 561 29.33 -21.05 -2.04
CA ALA A 561 30.27 -20.43 -1.11
C ALA A 561 29.57 -19.53 -0.07
N TRP A 562 28.26 -19.30 -0.19
CA TRP A 562 27.51 -18.44 0.72
C TRP A 562 27.02 -19.20 1.94
N ASN A 563 26.88 -18.48 3.05
CA ASN A 563 26.22 -18.99 4.24
C ASN A 563 24.72 -18.67 4.14
N ALA A 564 23.84 -19.65 4.35
CA ALA A 564 22.40 -19.46 4.37
C ALA A 564 21.93 -18.57 5.55
N ASP A 565 22.72 -18.49 6.63
CA ASP A 565 22.40 -17.75 7.86
C ASP A 565 22.99 -16.32 7.91
N LEU A 566 23.21 -15.69 6.75
CA LEU A 566 23.56 -14.27 6.70
C LEU A 566 22.39 -13.44 7.27
N ASP A 567 22.71 -12.43 8.08
CA ASP A 567 21.66 -11.56 8.61
C ASP A 567 21.19 -10.58 7.53
N VAL A 568 19.96 -10.12 7.66
CA VAL A 568 19.32 -9.28 6.65
C VAL A 568 18.95 -7.94 7.28
N LYS A 569 19.60 -6.89 6.79
CA LYS A 569 19.31 -5.51 7.14
C LYS A 569 18.49 -4.86 6.05
N VAL A 570 17.43 -4.19 6.47
CA VAL A 570 16.56 -3.45 5.55
C VAL A 570 16.91 -1.97 5.66
N ASN A 571 17.51 -1.43 4.60
CA ASN A 571 17.88 -0.03 4.47
C ASN A 571 16.71 0.72 3.83
N ILE A 572 15.64 0.89 4.61
CA ILE A 572 14.58 1.80 4.19
C ILE A 572 15.07 3.21 4.49
N ALA A 573 15.11 4.07 3.46
CA ALA A 573 15.47 5.47 3.58
C ALA A 573 14.35 6.27 4.29
N LEU A 574 14.03 5.91 5.52
CA LEU A 574 13.12 6.61 6.40
C LEU A 574 13.80 7.90 6.84
N GLY A 575 13.22 9.04 6.48
CA GLY A 575 13.54 10.29 7.14
C GLY A 575 14.98 10.81 7.05
N THR A 576 15.73 10.61 5.97
CA THR A 576 16.86 11.52 5.70
C THR A 576 16.40 12.77 4.94
N GLY A 577 15.32 13.39 5.39
CA GLY A 577 14.78 14.62 4.81
C GLY A 577 14.25 14.49 3.38
N THR A 578 13.52 15.51 2.93
CA THR A 578 13.19 15.69 1.52
C THR A 578 14.47 15.58 0.68
N VAL A 579 14.37 15.22 -0.60
CA VAL A 579 15.50 15.30 -1.55
C VAL A 579 16.22 16.65 -1.41
N ASP A 580 15.47 17.73 -1.16
CA ASP A 580 16.00 19.05 -0.85
C ASP A 580 16.89 19.11 0.40
N SER A 581 16.52 18.45 1.49
CA SER A 581 17.34 18.39 2.71
C SER A 581 18.64 17.59 2.49
N LYS A 582 18.58 16.46 1.76
CA LYS A 582 19.79 15.71 1.37
C LYS A 582 20.68 16.52 0.44
N LEU A 583 20.09 17.23 -0.54
CA LEU A 583 20.81 18.12 -1.44
C LEU A 583 21.41 19.31 -0.70
N GLN A 584 20.73 19.86 0.32
CA GLN A 584 21.29 20.91 1.19
C GLN A 584 22.45 20.38 2.05
N ALA A 585 22.29 19.21 2.67
CA ALA A 585 23.33 18.59 3.47
C ALA A 585 24.57 18.23 2.62
N LEU A 586 24.37 17.61 1.47
CA LEU A 586 25.44 17.32 0.51
C LEU A 586 26.04 18.61 -0.05
N GLY A 587 25.24 19.64 -0.32
CA GLY A 587 25.72 20.95 -0.74
C GLY A 587 26.65 21.59 0.30
N GLN A 588 26.32 21.48 1.60
CA GLN A 588 27.20 21.92 2.69
C GLN A 588 28.48 21.08 2.79
N ILE A 589 28.39 19.77 2.57
CA ILE A 589 29.56 18.88 2.57
C ILE A 589 30.49 19.23 1.40
N VAL A 590 29.95 19.38 0.19
CA VAL A 590 30.69 19.76 -1.02
C VAL A 590 31.34 21.13 -0.84
N ALA A 591 30.63 22.11 -0.28
CA ALA A 591 31.19 23.43 0.01
C ALA A 591 32.35 23.37 1.01
N LYS A 592 32.24 22.54 2.06
CA LYS A 592 33.34 22.32 3.02
C LYS A 592 34.50 21.57 2.38
N GLN A 593 34.25 20.56 1.55
CA GLN A 593 35.28 19.83 0.81
C GLN A 593 36.04 20.77 -0.13
N GLU A 594 35.34 21.66 -0.84
CA GLU A 594 35.96 22.68 -1.69
C GLU A 594 36.82 23.66 -0.87
N GLN A 595 36.31 24.15 0.26
CA GLN A 595 37.08 25.01 1.17
C GLN A 595 38.35 24.31 1.69
N ILE A 596 38.24 23.03 2.06
CA ILE A 596 39.36 22.21 2.55
C ILE A 596 40.41 22.01 1.44
N LEU A 597 39.97 21.73 0.20
CA LEU A 597 40.87 21.58 -0.94
C LEU A 597 41.55 22.91 -1.34
N GLN A 598 40.86 24.05 -1.22
CA GLN A 598 41.41 25.37 -1.48
C GLN A 598 42.43 25.81 -0.41
N THR A 599 42.20 25.48 0.86
CA THR A 599 43.03 25.97 1.99
C THR A 599 44.22 25.07 2.32
N LEU A 600 44.05 23.75 2.27
CA LEU A 600 45.09 22.78 2.64
C LEU A 600 45.74 22.12 1.41
N GLY A 601 45.26 22.43 0.20
CA GLY A 601 45.77 21.92 -1.05
C GLY A 601 45.38 20.47 -1.35
N LEU A 602 45.85 19.97 -2.49
CA LEU A 602 45.51 18.64 -3.06
C LEU A 602 46.10 17.46 -2.28
N ALA A 603 47.03 17.69 -1.36
CA ALA A 603 47.71 16.67 -0.56
C ALA A 603 47.24 16.69 0.91
N ASN A 604 45.92 16.72 1.12
CA ASN A 604 45.32 16.78 2.45
C ASN A 604 44.85 15.39 2.92
N PRO A 605 45.18 14.95 4.14
CA PRO A 605 44.69 13.68 4.71
C PRO A 605 43.17 13.60 4.95
N ILE A 606 42.43 14.72 4.87
CA ILE A 606 40.99 14.75 5.24
C ILE A 606 40.05 14.50 4.04
N VAL A 607 40.39 14.97 2.83
CA VAL A 607 39.52 14.85 1.65
C VAL A 607 40.37 14.54 0.42
N SER A 608 40.05 13.43 -0.27
CA SER A 608 40.64 13.09 -1.57
C SER A 608 39.81 13.62 -2.73
N LEU A 609 40.43 13.76 -3.92
CA LEU A 609 39.72 14.05 -5.17
C LEU A 609 38.63 13.00 -5.51
N SER A 610 38.86 11.73 -5.12
CA SER A 610 37.88 10.65 -5.32
C SER A 610 36.65 10.82 -4.43
N GLN A 611 36.82 11.20 -3.16
CA GLN A 611 35.71 11.45 -2.23
C GLN A 611 34.88 12.67 -2.64
N TYR A 612 35.51 13.72 -3.17
CA TYR A 612 34.81 14.89 -3.73
C TYR A 612 34.00 14.52 -4.98
N ALA A 613 34.59 13.76 -5.91
CA ALA A 613 33.87 13.30 -7.11
C ALA A 613 32.69 12.38 -6.75
N ASN A 614 32.84 11.50 -5.76
CA ASN A 614 31.77 10.64 -5.28
C ASN A 614 30.63 11.44 -4.62
N ALA A 615 30.94 12.48 -3.84
CA ALA A 615 29.93 13.37 -3.25
C ALA A 615 29.12 14.13 -4.32
N LEU A 616 29.78 14.61 -5.37
CA LEU A 616 29.12 15.25 -6.51
C LEU A 616 28.25 14.28 -7.32
N ARG A 617 28.69 13.03 -7.49
CA ARG A 617 27.89 11.98 -8.12
C ARG A 617 26.64 11.66 -7.33
N ALA A 618 26.76 11.50 -6.01
CA ALA A 618 25.63 11.30 -5.12
C ALA A 618 24.62 12.47 -5.20
N MET A 619 25.11 13.71 -5.28
CA MET A 619 24.24 14.89 -5.47
C MET A 619 23.49 14.86 -6.82
N THR A 620 24.16 14.38 -7.87
CA THR A 620 23.57 14.28 -9.22
C THR A 620 22.53 13.15 -9.30
N GLU A 621 22.81 12.02 -8.67
CA GLU A 621 21.89 10.88 -8.54
C GLU A 621 20.64 11.26 -7.75
N LEU A 622 20.81 11.97 -6.63
CA LEU A 622 19.70 12.49 -5.83
C LEU A 622 18.87 13.54 -6.57
N SER A 623 19.46 14.28 -7.50
CA SER A 623 18.74 15.22 -8.37
C SER A 623 17.92 14.53 -9.48
N GLY A 624 17.96 13.19 -9.58
CA GLY A 624 17.13 12.39 -10.49
C GLY A 624 17.86 11.84 -11.73
N PHE A 625 19.17 12.06 -11.86
CA PHE A 625 19.94 11.50 -12.97
C PHE A 625 20.57 10.17 -12.57
N ARG A 626 20.03 9.05 -13.10
CA ARG A 626 20.53 7.68 -12.83
C ARG A 626 21.99 7.43 -13.24
N ASP A 627 22.52 8.22 -14.17
CA ASP A 627 23.88 8.04 -14.70
C ASP A 627 24.74 9.27 -14.37
N SER A 628 25.35 9.27 -13.18
CA SER A 628 26.25 10.32 -12.70
C SER A 628 27.59 10.36 -13.45
N SER A 629 27.93 9.29 -14.18
CA SER A 629 29.18 9.18 -14.93
C SER A 629 29.26 10.15 -16.11
N ARG A 630 28.11 10.66 -16.58
CA ARG A 630 28.01 11.68 -17.63
C ARG A 630 28.54 13.05 -17.19
N PHE A 631 28.47 13.34 -15.90
CA PHE A 631 28.82 14.64 -15.35
C PHE A 631 30.20 14.64 -14.70
N PHE A 632 30.57 13.52 -14.05
CA PHE A 632 31.83 13.41 -13.32
C PHE A 632 32.53 12.08 -13.62
N SER A 633 33.79 12.13 -14.08
CA SER A 633 34.63 10.95 -14.30
C SER A 633 35.08 10.29 -12.98
N ALA A 634 35.26 8.97 -12.99
CA ALA A 634 35.73 8.25 -11.81
C ALA A 634 37.22 8.52 -11.64
N VAL A 635 37.61 9.18 -10.55
CA VAL A 635 39.02 9.36 -10.21
C VAL A 635 39.45 8.16 -9.36
N PRO A 636 40.46 7.37 -9.78
CA PRO A 636 40.94 6.24 -9.00
C PRO A 636 41.41 6.66 -7.60
N ASP A 637 41.18 5.81 -6.60
CA ASP A 637 41.67 6.06 -5.24
C ASP A 637 43.21 6.13 -5.23
N GLY A 638 43.74 7.28 -4.81
CA GLY A 638 45.18 7.56 -4.79
C GLY A 638 45.74 8.33 -6.00
N TYR A 639 44.90 8.88 -6.88
CA TYR A 639 45.37 9.72 -8.00
C TYR A 639 46.09 10.99 -7.50
N GLN A 640 47.41 11.04 -7.72
CA GLN A 640 48.22 12.26 -7.60
C GLN A 640 48.38 12.88 -8.99
N PRO A 641 48.03 14.16 -9.20
CA PRO A 641 48.33 14.81 -10.47
C PRO A 641 49.85 14.79 -10.72
N PRO A 642 50.32 14.58 -11.96
CA PRO A 642 51.73 14.67 -12.27
C PRO A 642 52.24 16.06 -11.86
N ALA A 643 53.34 16.09 -11.09
CA ALA A 643 53.94 17.32 -10.62
C ALA A 643 54.20 18.26 -11.80
N GLN A 644 53.49 19.40 -11.85
CA GLN A 644 53.82 20.46 -12.79
C GLN A 644 55.22 20.96 -12.45
N GLN A 645 56.17 20.68 -13.35
CA GLN A 645 57.49 21.29 -13.33
C GLN A 645 57.30 22.80 -13.41
N GLN A 646 57.50 23.49 -12.28
CA GLN A 646 57.57 24.94 -12.25
C GLN A 646 58.81 25.37 -13.06
N PRO A 647 58.66 26.18 -14.12
CA PRO A 647 59.79 26.79 -14.79
C PRO A 647 60.56 27.70 -13.81
N PRO A 648 61.90 27.74 -13.87
CA PRO A 648 62.72 28.50 -12.93
C PRO A 648 62.43 30.01 -13.01
N PRO A 649 62.50 30.73 -11.86
CA PRO A 649 62.04 32.11 -11.75
C PRO A 649 62.96 33.11 -12.46
N ASP A 650 62.35 33.95 -13.30
CA ASP A 650 62.99 35.04 -14.01
C ASP A 650 63.13 36.29 -13.08
N PRO A 651 64.35 36.82 -12.84
CA PRO A 651 64.65 37.89 -11.88
C PRO A 651 64.19 39.31 -12.30
N THR A 652 63.10 39.43 -13.07
CA THR A 652 62.42 40.69 -13.39
C THR A 652 61.03 40.83 -12.75
N LEU A 653 60.53 39.78 -12.08
CA LEU A 653 59.20 39.73 -11.45
C LEU A 653 59.09 40.41 -10.07
N MET A 654 60.18 40.86 -9.46
CA MET A 654 60.15 41.47 -8.11
C MET A 654 59.48 42.86 -8.09
N LEU A 655 59.54 43.60 -9.21
CA LEU A 655 58.82 44.88 -9.36
C LEU A 655 57.33 44.70 -9.71
N ALA A 656 56.98 43.60 -10.40
CA ALA A 656 55.60 43.25 -10.70
C ALA A 656 54.85 42.70 -9.48
N GLN A 657 55.51 41.93 -8.60
CA GLN A 657 54.92 41.49 -7.32
C GLN A 657 54.57 42.66 -6.39
N GLY A 658 55.35 43.75 -6.41
CA GLY A 658 55.04 44.97 -5.66
C GLY A 658 53.75 45.64 -6.14
N GLN A 659 53.52 45.69 -7.46
CA GLN A 659 52.30 46.25 -8.04
C GLN A 659 51.09 45.32 -7.89
N ILE A 660 51.28 43.99 -7.94
CA ILE A 660 50.21 43.02 -7.70
C ILE A 660 49.77 43.03 -6.22
N ARG A 661 50.69 43.20 -5.25
CA ARG A 661 50.32 43.38 -3.83
C ARG A 661 49.47 44.62 -3.60
N VAL A 662 49.86 45.76 -4.18
CA VAL A 662 49.08 47.00 -4.07
C VAL A 662 47.72 46.87 -4.78
N ALA A 663 47.65 46.16 -5.91
CA ALA A 663 46.38 45.87 -6.58
C ALA A 663 45.50 44.92 -5.78
N GLN A 664 46.07 43.90 -5.12
CA GLN A 664 45.37 42.97 -4.24
C GLN A 664 44.82 43.67 -2.99
N GLU A 665 45.62 44.50 -2.31
CA GLU A 665 45.15 45.29 -1.17
C GLU A 665 44.04 46.26 -1.57
N ARG A 666 44.14 46.87 -2.76
CA ARG A 666 43.09 47.79 -3.26
C ARG A 666 41.80 47.05 -3.59
N LEU A 667 41.89 45.84 -4.13
CA LEU A 667 40.74 45.00 -4.45
C LEU A 667 40.10 44.41 -3.18
N GLU A 668 40.87 44.13 -2.13
CA GLU A 668 40.34 43.79 -0.79
C GLU A 668 39.66 44.98 -0.13
N LEU A 669 40.24 46.18 -0.23
CA LEU A 669 39.61 47.41 0.27
C LEU A 669 38.30 47.73 -0.47
N ASP A 670 38.23 47.49 -1.78
CA ASP A 670 37.01 47.67 -2.56
C ASP A 670 35.96 46.59 -2.26
N LYS A 671 36.36 45.33 -2.03
CA LYS A 671 35.45 44.28 -1.52
C LYS A 671 34.91 44.63 -0.14
N ALA A 672 35.75 45.12 0.77
CA ALA A 672 35.34 45.54 2.11
C ALA A 672 34.38 46.73 2.06
N LYS A 673 34.60 47.69 1.17
CA LYS A 673 33.67 48.81 0.93
C LYS A 673 32.35 48.35 0.33
N ALA A 674 32.37 47.41 -0.62
CA ALA A 674 31.17 46.84 -1.22
C ALA A 674 30.31 46.11 -0.18
N VAL A 675 30.92 45.26 0.66
CA VAL A 675 30.23 44.57 1.76
C VAL A 675 29.68 45.56 2.79
N ALA A 676 30.45 46.60 3.14
CA ALA A 676 29.99 47.64 4.07
C ALA A 676 28.88 48.53 3.50
N GLN A 677 28.79 48.66 2.17
CA GLN A 677 27.73 49.37 1.48
C GLN A 677 26.48 48.51 1.37
N GLU A 678 26.62 47.22 1.06
CA GLU A 678 25.54 46.24 1.04
C GLU A 678 24.91 46.08 2.44
N GLN A 679 25.72 46.02 3.51
CA GLN A 679 25.18 46.02 4.89
C GLN A 679 24.41 47.30 5.22
N ARG A 680 24.86 48.46 4.73
CA ARG A 680 24.14 49.72 4.92
C ARG A 680 22.83 49.76 4.14
N GLU A 681 22.78 49.19 2.94
CA GLU A 681 21.56 49.06 2.16
C GLU A 681 20.59 48.06 2.78
N GLN A 682 21.06 46.91 3.27
CA GLN A 682 20.24 45.94 4.00
C GLN A 682 19.66 46.56 5.28
N GLN A 683 20.44 47.34 6.03
CA GLN A 683 19.94 48.04 7.22
C GLN A 683 18.92 49.12 6.86
N LYS A 684 19.14 49.89 5.78
CA LYS A 684 18.15 50.87 5.30
C LYS A 684 16.84 50.19 4.87
N ASN A 685 16.93 49.11 4.11
CA ASN A 685 15.76 48.36 3.65
C ASN A 685 15.01 47.70 4.84
N ALA A 686 15.73 47.20 5.85
CA ALA A 686 15.13 46.67 7.07
C ALA A 686 14.42 47.77 7.88
N MET A 687 15.04 48.95 8.00
CA MET A 687 14.43 50.10 8.67
C MET A 687 13.20 50.62 7.92
N ASP A 688 13.25 50.73 6.59
CA ASP A 688 12.10 51.15 5.77
C ASP A 688 10.96 50.11 5.82
N ALA A 689 11.28 48.82 5.84
CA ALA A 689 10.29 47.76 6.03
C ALA A 689 9.61 47.87 7.40
N MET A 690 10.39 48.11 8.46
CA MET A 690 9.88 48.30 9.82
C MET A 690 9.01 49.57 9.92
N LEU A 691 9.41 50.65 9.25
CA LEU A 691 8.67 51.91 9.23
C LEU A 691 7.33 51.74 8.49
N ARG A 692 7.31 51.04 7.36
CA ARG A 692 6.06 50.67 6.65
C ARG A 692 5.14 49.80 7.50
N LEU A 693 5.69 48.86 8.25
CA LEU A 693 4.91 47.98 9.12
C LEU A 693 4.25 48.77 10.25
N LYS A 694 4.99 49.69 10.88
CA LYS A 694 4.49 50.65 11.86
C LYS A 694 3.45 51.62 11.29
N GLU A 695 3.65 52.12 10.07
CA GLU A 695 2.68 52.98 9.39
C GLU A 695 1.37 52.24 9.09
N LEU A 696 1.44 50.98 8.67
CA LEU A 696 0.27 50.12 8.46
C LEU A 696 -0.45 49.88 9.78
N GLU A 697 0.27 49.54 10.84
CA GLU A 697 -0.29 49.34 12.19
C GLU A 697 -1.02 50.59 12.69
N LEU A 698 -0.42 51.77 12.53
CA LEU A 698 -1.04 53.05 12.88
C LEU A 698 -2.28 53.37 12.03
N LYS A 699 -2.27 53.02 10.74
CA LYS A 699 -3.44 53.19 9.86
C LYS A 699 -4.59 52.27 10.27
N TYR A 700 -4.31 51.01 10.58
CA TYR A 700 -5.32 50.07 11.08
C TYR A 700 -5.87 50.53 12.44
N ALA A 701 -5.02 50.94 13.37
CA ALA A 701 -5.45 51.48 14.65
C ALA A 701 -6.28 52.78 14.49
N GLY A 702 -5.96 53.62 13.51
CA GLY A 702 -6.76 54.79 13.14
C GLY A 702 -8.14 54.40 12.60
N GLN A 703 -8.21 53.44 11.69
CA GLN A 703 -9.47 52.96 11.11
C GLN A 703 -10.38 52.29 12.16
N GLU A 704 -9.82 51.49 13.07
CA GLU A 704 -10.60 50.92 14.18
C GLU A 704 -11.14 52.01 15.11
N ARG A 705 -10.34 53.04 15.39
CA ARG A 705 -10.73 54.16 16.23
C ARG A 705 -11.80 55.03 15.58
N ASP A 706 -11.69 55.30 14.28
CA ASP A 706 -12.70 56.03 13.49
C ASP A 706 -14.00 55.23 13.38
N ALA A 707 -13.93 53.92 13.13
CA ALA A 707 -15.09 53.03 13.11
C ALA A 707 -15.79 52.96 14.48
N ALA A 708 -15.03 52.94 15.57
CA ALA A 708 -15.57 52.99 16.93
C ALA A 708 -16.24 54.34 17.24
N LEU A 709 -15.66 55.45 16.76
CA LEU A 709 -16.20 56.79 16.95
C LEU A 709 -17.50 56.99 16.13
N ASP A 710 -17.54 56.50 14.89
CA ASP A 710 -18.74 56.50 14.05
C ASP A 710 -19.86 55.64 14.65
N ALA A 711 -19.52 54.46 15.20
CA ALA A 711 -20.48 53.62 15.91
C ALA A 711 -21.04 54.31 17.15
N ALA A 712 -20.19 55.02 17.91
CA ALA A 712 -20.61 55.80 19.08
C ALA A 712 -21.51 56.99 18.69
N ILE A 713 -21.18 57.72 17.63
CA ILE A 713 -22.02 58.82 17.11
C ILE A 713 -23.38 58.29 16.66
N ARG A 714 -23.43 57.16 15.94
CA ARG A 714 -24.70 56.54 15.51
C ARG A 714 -25.57 56.11 16.69
N LEU A 715 -24.97 55.53 17.74
CA LEU A 715 -25.68 55.20 18.97
C LEU A 715 -26.25 56.45 19.65
N GLN A 716 -25.45 57.50 19.76
CA GLN A 716 -25.87 58.75 20.41
C GLN A 716 -26.96 59.49 19.61
N MET A 717 -26.90 59.46 18.28
CA MET A 717 -27.96 59.98 17.42
C MET A 717 -29.26 59.18 17.58
N ALA A 718 -29.17 57.85 17.64
CA ALA A 718 -30.34 57.00 17.88
C ALA A 718 -30.99 57.25 19.26
N GLU A 719 -30.18 57.47 20.30
CA GLU A 719 -30.67 57.86 21.62
C GLU A 719 -31.35 59.24 21.61
N MET A 720 -30.76 60.23 20.94
CA MET A 720 -31.39 61.55 20.79
C MET A 720 -32.70 61.48 20.01
N ASP A 721 -32.79 60.65 18.97
CA ASP A 721 -34.03 60.45 18.22
C ASP A 721 -35.12 59.77 19.07
N GLN A 722 -34.76 58.78 19.89
CA GLN A 722 -35.70 58.19 20.86
C GLN A 722 -36.17 59.22 21.90
N GLN A 723 -35.25 60.04 22.42
CA GLN A 723 -35.60 61.13 23.34
C GLN A 723 -36.51 62.16 22.66
N GLY A 724 -36.23 62.54 21.41
CA GLY A 724 -37.07 63.46 20.63
C GLY A 724 -38.47 62.89 20.35
N GLN A 725 -38.58 61.60 20.06
CA GLN A 725 -39.86 60.91 19.88
C GLN A 725 -40.65 60.81 21.19
N SER A 726 -40.01 60.46 22.31
CA SER A 726 -40.67 60.45 23.62
C SER A 726 -41.11 61.86 24.04
N HIS A 727 -40.30 62.89 23.78
CA HIS A 727 -40.66 64.27 24.09
C HIS A 727 -41.84 64.75 23.22
N ARG A 728 -41.84 64.43 21.92
CA ARG A 728 -43.00 64.68 21.04
C ARG A 728 -44.25 63.92 21.48
N ALA A 729 -44.12 62.67 21.93
CA ALA A 729 -45.23 61.89 22.46
C ALA A 729 -45.81 62.54 23.72
N THR A 730 -44.97 62.96 24.68
CA THR A 730 -45.43 63.66 25.89
C THR A 730 -46.10 65.00 25.58
N LEU A 731 -45.56 65.79 24.66
CA LEU A 731 -46.20 67.03 24.19
C LEU A 731 -47.52 66.77 23.47
N GLY A 732 -47.62 65.69 22.68
CA GLY A 732 -48.87 65.24 22.07
C GLY A 732 -49.92 64.81 23.10
N HIS A 733 -49.50 64.16 24.18
CA HIS A 733 -50.38 63.81 25.31
C HIS A 733 -50.86 65.05 26.07
N ILE A 734 -49.98 66.04 26.30
CA ILE A 734 -50.34 67.31 26.94
C ILE A 734 -51.28 68.13 26.05
N ALA A 735 -51.05 68.17 24.74
CA ALA A 735 -51.93 68.86 23.78
C ALA A 735 -53.31 68.19 23.70
N LYS A 736 -53.38 66.85 23.71
CA LYS A 736 -54.66 66.12 23.79
C LYS A 736 -55.38 66.38 25.11
N ALA A 737 -54.66 66.40 26.23
CA ALA A 737 -55.24 66.73 27.54
C ALA A 737 -55.76 68.19 27.59
N ALA A 738 -55.04 69.15 27.02
CA ALA A 738 -55.49 70.53 26.91
C ALA A 738 -56.72 70.68 26.00
N SER A 739 -56.81 69.91 24.92
CA SER A 739 -58.00 69.90 24.04
C SER A 739 -59.24 69.26 24.68
N ALA A 740 -59.06 68.33 25.62
CA ALA A 740 -60.15 67.68 26.36
C ALA A 740 -60.74 68.56 27.47
N VAL A 741 -59.99 69.57 27.95
CA VAL A 741 -60.45 70.54 28.96
C VAL A 741 -61.20 71.73 28.33
N ALA A 742 -61.13 71.91 27.00
CA ALA A 742 -61.69 73.06 26.28
C ALA A 742 -63.00 72.77 25.51
N GLN A 743 -63.83 71.81 25.96
CA GLN A 743 -65.20 71.63 25.46
C GLN A 743 -66.23 72.08 26.52
N PRO A 744 -67.04 73.12 26.28
CA PRO A 744 -68.08 73.53 27.23
C PRO A 744 -69.33 72.65 27.11
N GLN A 745 -69.79 72.10 28.24
CA GLN A 745 -71.13 71.53 28.37
C GLN A 745 -72.17 72.66 28.25
N VAL A 746 -72.93 72.66 27.15
CA VAL A 746 -74.15 73.47 27.02
C VAL A 746 -75.34 72.57 27.36
N SER A 747 -75.81 72.65 28.59
CA SER A 747 -77.13 72.18 29.01
C SER A 747 -78.11 73.35 28.99
N ALA A 748 -78.99 73.39 27.98
CA ALA A 748 -80.12 74.30 27.93
C ALA A 748 -81.40 73.55 28.30
N GLN A 749 -81.93 73.82 29.49
CA GLN A 749 -83.35 73.68 29.81
C GLN A 749 -83.99 75.07 29.62
N GLN A 750 -85.06 75.16 28.82
CA GLN A 750 -86.18 76.07 29.08
C GLN A 750 -87.49 75.50 28.50
N PRO A 751 -88.65 75.86 29.08
CA PRO A 751 -89.90 75.11 28.97
C PRO A 751 -90.94 75.72 28.01
N ASP A 752 -91.98 74.93 27.76
CA ASP A 752 -93.32 75.25 27.24
C ASP A 752 -93.47 75.97 25.88
N PHE A 753 -94.15 75.33 24.92
CA PHE A 753 -95.53 75.67 24.55
C PHE A 753 -96.15 74.66 23.56
N GLN A 754 -97.45 74.41 23.74
CA GLN A 754 -98.30 73.48 23.00
C GLN A 754 -98.61 73.90 21.56
N GLY A 755 -98.84 72.90 20.70
CA GLY A 755 -100.03 72.85 19.83
C GLY A 755 -99.90 73.35 18.40
N MET A 756 -99.60 72.44 17.46
CA MET A 756 -100.48 71.99 16.37
C MET A 756 -99.78 70.92 15.53
#